data_AF-A0A482W9C4-F1
#
_entry.id   AF-A0A482W9C4-F1
#
_cell.length_a   1.000
_cell.length_b   1.000
_cell.length_c   1.000
_cell.angle_alpha   90.00
_cell.angle_beta   90.00
_cell.angle_gamma   90.00
#
_symmetry.space_group_name_H-M   'P 1'
#
loop_
_entity.id
_entity.type
_entity.pdbx_description
1 polymer ?
#
loop_
_entity_poly.entity_id
_entity_poly.type
_entity_poly.pdbx_seq_one_letter_code
_entity_poly.pdbx_strand_id
1 'polypeptide(L)'
;MGDNTVKEGGLALQQEHETITGQVMTVKELAISVSKDISSCLQHREEALNRAIYTMELFRCVDATAEECEKVLTDAKYIIGISINADRDLEHTTIKKIQPRDIIDEAQKQLDELKRIVQGDIMVAHDELDNAKTDFFTFSDNTIKDGAVALQQEHETIVGQVTTLKELAHSAGKDISSCTEHREDAINRLPGIYSMEMFRCVRGKTDESDRIVKDSKYIVDIAINTVHHLQQQLDRCGNNILCVEPVVTEIQLDMVRLPANIKTEVTSKTVQEIKPRDVISEAKEQLEELKRIVQGDILAAHDELNNLLTDFLTFGDNVLKGGELAIQQEHETIIGQLTTIKDLAHSAGKDISVCTDIRENALNTLAGTYSDQLFHCIVGKSRAANKIVEDARYIVDISINKVRELEHQLNSCGEDILCVSPIVTEIQLDMIRLPQNIKTEVNAAGKLLNILKLSVEECANVKDIAIEANAIVPLLSDLIDDAKAELEKLRQIVTGAILAAEDELSLLYQDFQVYSVNILNEGTFAIEQNAGDINGKLTTIKDLAQSAGVDISYCLRGREDYLKKLPEVITKELNECIFDKVEDASRVMNDAKYIVDITITSVEKLANELTLCGSDEDASDLCVKPVLDQIDLEIEQLPEMIKIEVNKAIRLYEPLRVSVQECSSLKVGEYGSAANKILNDIVTCISL
;
A
#
# COMPACT_ATOMS: atom_id res chain seq x y z
N MET A 1 -52.06 43.56 31.63
CA MET A 1 -52.46 44.45 30.51
C MET A 1 -51.18 44.74 29.75
N GLY A 2 -50.86 44.19 28.60
CA GLY A 2 -51.55 43.45 27.55
C GLY A 2 -50.69 43.70 26.30
N ASP A 3 -50.41 42.65 25.53
CA ASP A 3 -49.74 42.62 24.22
C ASP A 3 -48.26 43.05 24.11
N ASN A 4 -47.38 42.04 24.05
CA ASN A 4 -46.24 42.03 23.13
C ASN A 4 -45.83 40.61 22.68
N THR A 5 -46.79 39.68 22.63
CA THR A 5 -46.68 38.39 21.95
C THR A 5 -47.20 38.50 20.52
N VAL A 6 -46.44 39.23 19.69
CA VAL A 6 -46.35 38.92 18.27
C VAL A 6 -44.86 38.69 17.96
N LYS A 7 -44.48 37.43 18.18
CA LYS A 7 -43.57 36.62 17.34
C LYS A 7 -42.11 37.09 17.34
N GLU A 8 -41.21 36.63 18.21
CA GLU A 8 -40.91 35.22 18.56
C GLU A 8 -40.74 34.26 17.35
N GLY A 9 -40.56 34.79 16.13
CA GLY A 9 -40.32 33.97 14.92
C GLY A 9 -39.10 34.35 14.06
N GLY A 10 -38.41 35.47 14.31
CA GLY A 10 -37.23 35.88 13.52
C GLY A 10 -35.89 35.64 14.22
N LEU A 11 -35.90 35.53 15.55
CA LEU A 11 -34.72 35.37 16.41
C LEU A 11 -34.13 33.94 16.43
N ALA A 12 -34.69 33.00 15.66
CA ALA A 12 -34.15 31.64 15.49
C ALA A 12 -33.30 31.45 14.22
N LEU A 13 -33.31 32.39 13.27
CA LEU A 13 -32.49 32.32 12.04
C LEU A 13 -31.23 33.18 12.09
N GLN A 14 -30.98 33.81 13.24
CA GLN A 14 -29.77 34.60 13.53
C GLN A 14 -28.81 33.89 14.51
N GLN A 15 -29.08 32.62 14.87
CA GLN A 15 -28.25 31.85 15.83
C GLN A 15 -27.76 30.47 15.33
N GLU A 16 -28.00 30.06 14.07
CA GLU A 16 -27.50 28.76 13.56
C GLU A 16 -26.64 28.78 12.27
N HIS A 17 -26.41 29.93 11.60
CA HIS A 17 -25.45 29.98 10.47
C HIS A 17 -24.11 30.65 10.80
N GLU A 18 -23.98 31.30 11.97
CA GLU A 18 -22.70 31.83 12.48
C GLU A 18 -21.85 30.79 13.24
N THR A 19 -22.23 29.50 13.31
CA THR A 19 -21.50 28.51 14.14
C THR A 19 -20.79 27.38 13.39
N ILE A 20 -20.90 27.19 12.05
CA ILE A 20 -20.27 26.00 11.40
C ILE A 20 -19.30 26.23 10.23
N THR A 21 -19.20 27.37 9.54
CA THR A 21 -18.13 27.52 8.51
C THR A 21 -17.35 28.82 8.56
N GLY A 22 -17.14 29.29 9.79
CA GLY A 22 -15.92 29.99 10.19
C GLY A 22 -14.72 29.05 10.45
N GLN A 23 -14.69 27.82 9.91
CA GLN A 23 -13.66 26.82 10.24
C GLN A 23 -12.85 26.22 9.07
N VAL A 24 -12.90 26.74 7.84
CA VAL A 24 -12.06 26.18 6.73
C VAL A 24 -11.19 27.19 5.99
N MET A 25 -11.41 28.51 6.09
CA MET A 25 -10.61 29.47 5.29
C MET A 25 -9.36 30.05 5.95
N THR A 26 -8.99 29.62 7.17
CA THR A 26 -7.71 30.02 7.79
C THR A 26 -7.05 28.87 8.59
N VAL A 27 -7.15 27.65 8.04
CA VAL A 27 -6.08 26.68 8.22
C VAL A 27 -5.05 26.96 7.14
N LYS A 28 -4.04 27.73 7.55
CA LYS A 28 -2.66 27.49 7.15
C LYS A 28 -2.32 27.84 5.69
N GLU A 29 -1.86 29.03 5.35
CA GLU A 29 -0.94 29.92 6.12
C GLU A 29 0.16 29.20 6.92
N LEU A 30 0.32 27.87 6.77
CA LEU A 30 1.47 27.09 7.22
C LEU A 30 2.22 26.48 6.04
N ALA A 31 1.81 26.73 4.79
CA ALA A 31 2.53 26.30 3.59
C ALA A 31 3.08 27.46 2.73
N ILE A 32 2.97 28.72 3.18
CA ILE A 32 3.65 29.88 2.57
C ILE A 32 5.06 30.14 3.13
N SER A 33 5.56 29.41 4.14
CA SER A 33 6.82 29.80 4.81
C SER A 33 7.95 28.77 4.75
N VAL A 34 8.13 28.08 3.62
CA VAL A 34 9.44 27.64 3.09
C VAL A 34 9.21 27.47 1.57
N SER A 35 9.34 28.46 0.68
CA SER A 35 10.46 29.36 0.48
C SER A 35 11.79 28.64 0.68
N LYS A 36 12.28 27.94 -0.35
CA LYS A 36 13.23 28.54 -1.30
C LYS A 36 13.80 27.49 -2.24
N ASP A 37 14.16 27.98 -3.41
CA ASP A 37 15.13 27.41 -4.36
C ASP A 37 14.59 26.48 -5.45
N ILE A 38 13.99 27.16 -6.44
CA ILE A 38 14.43 27.01 -7.83
C ILE A 38 15.96 26.88 -7.91
N SER A 39 16.39 26.01 -8.82
CA SER A 39 17.75 25.88 -9.36
C SER A 39 18.74 25.02 -8.58
N SER A 40 18.51 23.73 -8.68
CA SER A 40 19.52 22.80 -9.20
C SER A 40 18.79 21.55 -9.66
N CYS A 41 18.82 21.10 -10.91
CA CYS A 41 19.51 21.56 -12.10
C CYS A 41 19.01 20.59 -13.18
N LEU A 42 18.55 21.14 -14.31
CA LEU A 42 18.75 20.59 -15.66
C LEU A 42 18.21 19.17 -15.93
N GLN A 43 17.20 19.00 -16.78
CA GLN A 43 17.33 19.24 -18.22
C GLN A 43 18.63 18.64 -18.80
N HIS A 44 18.77 17.32 -18.70
CA HIS A 44 19.16 16.42 -19.80
C HIS A 44 19.24 14.99 -19.29
N ARG A 45 18.34 14.13 -19.77
CA ARG A 45 18.59 12.76 -20.26
C ARG A 45 17.28 12.09 -20.65
N GLU A 46 17.06 11.99 -21.96
CA GLU A 46 17.18 10.74 -22.73
C GLU A 46 15.92 9.89 -22.56
N GLU A 47 14.99 9.85 -23.52
CA GLU A 47 15.10 9.03 -24.74
C GLU A 47 15.48 7.54 -24.53
N ALA A 48 15.50 7.03 -23.29
CA ALA A 48 15.87 5.63 -23.02
C ALA A 48 14.84 4.79 -22.24
N LEU A 49 13.70 5.33 -21.80
CA LEU A 49 12.74 4.54 -20.97
C LEU A 49 11.41 4.17 -21.63
N ASN A 50 11.16 4.61 -22.87
CA ASN A 50 9.99 4.19 -23.66
C ASN A 50 10.34 3.17 -24.77
N ARG A 51 11.46 2.44 -24.62
CA ARG A 51 11.83 1.29 -25.46
C ARG A 51 12.12 0.00 -24.67
N ALA A 52 11.56 -0.15 -23.46
CA ALA A 52 11.80 -1.34 -22.62
C ALA A 52 10.52 -2.00 -22.08
N ILE A 53 9.38 -1.86 -22.76
CA ILE A 53 8.15 -2.65 -22.47
C ILE A 53 7.61 -3.25 -23.78
N TYR A 54 8.51 -3.88 -24.54
CA TYR A 54 8.15 -4.83 -25.61
C TYR A 54 9.08 -6.06 -25.61
N THR A 55 9.76 -6.33 -24.49
CA THR A 55 10.70 -7.45 -24.37
C THR A 55 10.73 -8.04 -22.95
N MET A 56 9.56 -8.43 -22.42
CA MET A 56 9.49 -9.32 -21.24
C MET A 56 8.44 -10.43 -21.41
N GLU A 57 8.34 -10.98 -22.62
CA GLU A 57 7.78 -12.32 -22.88
C GLU A 57 8.89 -13.30 -23.34
N LEU A 58 10.07 -13.23 -22.71
CA LEU A 58 11.18 -14.15 -23.00
C LEU A 58 11.91 -14.66 -21.75
N PHE A 59 11.26 -14.60 -20.58
CA PHE A 59 11.72 -15.28 -19.37
C PHE A 59 10.59 -16.03 -18.66
N ARG A 60 10.02 -17.01 -19.36
CA ARG A 60 9.36 -18.14 -18.71
C ARG A 60 9.58 -19.43 -19.49
N CYS A 61 10.85 -19.83 -19.54
CA CYS A 61 11.31 -21.18 -19.86
C CYS A 61 12.58 -21.43 -19.04
N VAL A 62 12.41 -21.72 -17.76
CA VAL A 62 13.49 -22.30 -16.94
C VAL A 62 13.17 -23.73 -16.49
N ASP A 63 11.92 -24.21 -16.56
CA ASP A 63 11.60 -25.59 -16.15
C ASP A 63 10.62 -26.32 -17.08
N ALA A 64 10.92 -26.38 -18.39
CA ALA A 64 10.23 -27.30 -19.29
C ALA A 64 11.21 -27.93 -20.28
N THR A 65 11.09 -29.24 -20.46
CA THR A 65 11.97 -30.02 -21.34
C THR A 65 11.82 -29.60 -22.81
N ALA A 66 12.90 -29.71 -23.58
CA ALA A 66 13.00 -29.26 -24.98
C ALA A 66 11.90 -29.80 -25.92
N GLU A 67 11.24 -30.89 -25.54
CA GLU A 67 10.18 -31.55 -26.31
C GLU A 67 8.82 -30.81 -26.20
N GLU A 68 8.58 -30.03 -25.14
CA GLU A 68 7.34 -29.26 -24.98
C GLU A 68 7.37 -27.90 -25.69
N CYS A 69 8.55 -27.27 -25.78
CA CYS A 69 8.74 -26.03 -26.56
C CYS A 69 8.58 -26.25 -28.07
N GLU A 70 8.97 -27.41 -28.60
CA GLU A 70 8.83 -27.73 -30.02
C GLU A 70 7.36 -27.97 -30.42
N LYS A 71 6.53 -28.43 -29.48
CA LYS A 71 5.08 -28.64 -29.68
C LYS A 71 4.32 -27.32 -29.77
N VAL A 72 4.62 -26.36 -28.90
CA VAL A 72 4.02 -25.00 -28.90
C VAL A 72 4.41 -24.20 -30.16
N LEU A 73 5.65 -24.35 -30.64
CA LEU A 73 6.13 -23.73 -31.88
C LEU A 73 5.54 -24.37 -33.15
N THR A 74 5.17 -25.65 -33.09
CA THR A 74 4.52 -26.37 -34.20
C THR A 74 3.03 -26.05 -34.28
N ASP A 75 2.35 -25.90 -33.14
CA ASP A 75 0.93 -25.53 -33.08
C ASP A 75 0.69 -24.06 -33.47
N ALA A 76 1.62 -23.15 -33.12
CA ALA A 76 1.59 -21.75 -33.59
C ALA A 76 1.80 -21.63 -35.12
N LYS A 77 2.61 -22.51 -35.73
CA LYS A 77 2.78 -22.60 -37.20
C LYS A 77 1.56 -23.20 -37.90
N TYR A 78 0.81 -24.08 -37.22
CA TYR A 78 -0.43 -24.66 -37.75
C TYR A 78 -1.59 -23.64 -37.77
N ILE A 79 -1.69 -22.77 -36.77
CA ILE A 79 -2.72 -21.71 -36.69
C ILE A 79 -2.45 -20.60 -37.71
N ILE A 80 -1.19 -20.20 -37.93
CA ILE A 80 -0.82 -19.22 -38.96
C ILE A 80 -0.92 -19.81 -40.39
N GLY A 81 -0.74 -21.13 -40.54
CA GLY A 81 -0.86 -21.83 -41.82
C GLY A 81 -2.31 -22.02 -42.33
N ILE A 82 -3.32 -21.84 -41.47
CA ILE A 82 -4.74 -22.02 -41.85
C ILE A 82 -5.36 -20.72 -42.42
N SER A 83 -4.81 -19.54 -42.12
CA SER A 83 -5.32 -18.27 -42.64
C SER A 83 -4.79 -17.87 -44.03
N ILE A 84 -3.92 -18.66 -44.66
CA ILE A 84 -3.33 -18.35 -45.99
C ILE A 84 -3.94 -19.18 -47.15
N ASN A 85 -4.85 -20.12 -46.88
CA ASN A 85 -5.43 -20.98 -47.93
C ASN A 85 -6.89 -20.69 -48.32
N ALA A 86 -7.46 -19.55 -47.92
CA ALA A 86 -8.82 -19.15 -48.31
C ALA A 86 -8.90 -18.28 -49.59
N ASP A 87 -7.77 -17.93 -50.21
CA ASP A 87 -7.72 -16.95 -51.31
C ASP A 87 -7.17 -17.54 -52.62
N ARG A 88 -7.57 -18.78 -52.92
CA ARG A 88 -7.15 -19.47 -54.14
C ARG A 88 -8.33 -19.97 -54.96
N ASP A 89 -9.27 -19.06 -55.28
CA ASP A 89 -10.31 -19.30 -56.29
C ASP A 89 -10.85 -18.02 -57.00
N LEU A 90 -10.06 -16.95 -57.06
CA LEU A 90 -10.39 -15.77 -57.88
C LEU A 90 -9.28 -15.42 -58.89
N GLU A 91 -8.92 -16.39 -59.73
CA GLU A 91 -8.26 -16.12 -61.01
C GLU A 91 -9.29 -15.69 -62.06
N HIS A 92 -9.38 -14.38 -62.30
CA HIS A 92 -9.41 -13.73 -63.63
C HIS A 92 -10.07 -12.35 -63.58
N THR A 93 -9.35 -11.38 -63.02
CA THR A 93 -9.48 -9.98 -63.47
C THR A 93 -8.09 -9.40 -63.57
N THR A 94 -7.77 -8.87 -64.74
CA THR A 94 -6.48 -8.27 -65.09
C THR A 94 -6.22 -7.05 -64.22
N ILE A 95 -5.64 -7.24 -63.04
CA ILE A 95 -5.21 -6.14 -62.16
C ILE A 95 -4.02 -5.47 -62.86
N LYS A 96 -4.27 -4.28 -63.44
CA LYS A 96 -3.20 -3.34 -63.75
C LYS A 96 -2.39 -3.15 -62.46
N LYS A 97 -1.09 -3.44 -62.49
CA LYS A 97 -0.17 -3.07 -61.40
C LYS A 97 -0.25 -1.55 -61.21
N ILE A 98 -1.08 -1.10 -60.27
CA ILE A 98 -1.10 0.28 -59.79
C ILE A 98 0.19 0.46 -59.02
N GLN A 99 1.07 1.33 -59.53
CA GLN A 99 2.29 1.67 -58.80
C GLN A 99 1.90 2.57 -57.61
N PRO A 100 2.59 2.50 -56.47
CA PRO A 100 2.38 3.40 -55.33
C PRO A 100 2.27 4.89 -55.69
N ARG A 101 2.98 5.29 -56.74
CA ARG A 101 2.99 6.63 -57.31
C ARG A 101 1.64 7.04 -57.90
N ASP A 102 0.92 6.11 -58.52
CA ASP A 102 -0.38 6.36 -59.16
C ASP A 102 -1.46 6.69 -58.11
N ILE A 103 -1.34 6.17 -56.88
CA ILE A 103 -2.27 6.45 -55.77
C ILE A 103 -2.05 7.85 -55.21
N ILE A 104 -0.78 8.27 -55.10
CA ILE A 104 -0.42 9.60 -54.59
C ILE A 104 -0.78 10.69 -55.61
N ASP A 105 -0.52 10.45 -56.89
CA ASP A 105 -0.89 11.39 -57.96
C ASP A 105 -2.42 11.56 -58.05
N GLU A 106 -3.18 10.48 -57.85
CA GLU A 106 -4.64 10.54 -57.79
C GLU A 106 -5.14 11.22 -56.51
N ALA A 107 -4.51 10.99 -55.35
CA ALA A 107 -4.80 11.69 -54.10
C ALA A 107 -4.61 13.21 -54.23
N GLN A 108 -3.49 13.63 -54.82
CA GLN A 108 -3.16 15.04 -55.04
C GLN A 108 -4.15 15.68 -56.01
N LYS A 109 -4.55 14.96 -57.06
CA LYS A 109 -5.57 15.42 -58.01
C LYS A 109 -6.95 15.55 -57.37
N GLN A 110 -7.34 14.61 -56.51
CA GLN A 110 -8.60 14.68 -55.75
C GLN A 110 -8.60 15.86 -54.77
N LEU A 111 -7.45 16.12 -54.13
CA LEU A 111 -7.29 17.25 -53.23
C LEU A 111 -7.32 18.60 -53.96
N ASP A 112 -6.73 18.71 -55.14
CA ASP A 112 -6.80 19.94 -55.95
C ASP A 112 -8.22 20.18 -56.51
N GLU A 113 -8.96 19.11 -56.82
CA GLU A 113 -10.38 19.21 -57.16
C GLU A 113 -11.22 19.65 -55.95
N LEU A 114 -10.96 19.10 -54.75
CA LEU A 114 -11.59 19.55 -53.50
C LEU A 114 -11.34 21.04 -53.26
N LYS A 115 -10.09 21.52 -53.39
CA LYS A 115 -9.76 22.95 -53.28
C LYS A 115 -10.57 23.80 -54.24
N ARG A 116 -10.70 23.37 -55.50
CA ARG A 116 -11.43 24.11 -56.54
C ARG A 116 -12.92 24.20 -56.23
N ILE A 117 -13.53 23.11 -55.77
CA ILE A 117 -14.94 23.06 -55.38
C ILE A 117 -15.17 23.97 -54.16
N VAL A 118 -14.40 23.76 -53.09
CA VAL A 118 -14.53 24.53 -51.85
C VAL A 118 -14.29 26.03 -52.10
N GLN A 119 -13.27 26.43 -52.87
CA GLN A 119 -13.05 27.84 -53.18
C GLN A 119 -14.19 28.45 -54.01
N GLY A 120 -14.75 27.70 -54.97
CA GLY A 120 -15.91 28.14 -55.74
C GLY A 120 -17.13 28.38 -54.86
N ASP A 121 -17.44 27.42 -53.98
CA ASP A 121 -18.60 27.48 -53.09
C ASP A 121 -18.45 28.58 -52.02
N ILE A 122 -17.23 28.81 -51.53
CA ILE A 122 -16.95 29.91 -50.58
C ILE A 122 -17.14 31.28 -51.22
N MET A 123 -16.72 31.46 -52.48
CA MET A 123 -16.95 32.73 -53.18
C MET A 123 -18.44 33.00 -53.35
N VAL A 124 -19.22 31.99 -53.77
CA VAL A 124 -20.68 32.11 -53.88
C VAL A 124 -21.32 32.40 -52.52
N ALA A 125 -20.87 31.71 -51.46
CA ALA A 125 -21.32 31.94 -50.10
C ALA A 125 -21.08 33.38 -49.62
N HIS A 126 -19.90 33.93 -49.90
CA HIS A 126 -19.56 35.30 -49.54
C HIS A 126 -20.41 36.33 -50.28
N ASP A 127 -20.65 36.12 -51.57
CA ASP A 127 -21.50 36.99 -52.39
C ASP A 127 -22.97 36.93 -51.91
N GLU A 128 -23.48 35.75 -51.59
CA GLU A 128 -24.85 35.57 -51.06
C GLU A 128 -25.03 36.24 -49.69
N LEU A 129 -24.05 36.12 -48.79
CA LEU A 129 -24.07 36.78 -47.49
C LEU A 129 -23.97 38.33 -47.60
N ASP A 130 -23.20 38.84 -48.57
CA ASP A 130 -23.11 40.29 -48.81
C ASP A 130 -24.39 40.86 -49.46
N ASN A 131 -25.05 40.09 -50.32
CA ASN A 131 -26.35 40.46 -50.87
C ASN A 131 -27.43 40.49 -49.78
N ALA A 132 -27.51 39.46 -48.94
CA ALA A 132 -28.45 39.42 -47.82
C ALA A 132 -28.25 40.60 -46.84
N LYS A 133 -26.99 40.94 -46.56
CA LYS A 133 -26.62 42.13 -45.79
C LYS A 133 -27.16 43.41 -46.43
N THR A 134 -26.96 43.58 -47.73
CA THR A 134 -27.42 44.77 -48.48
C THR A 134 -28.94 44.89 -48.49
N ASP A 135 -29.65 43.78 -48.64
CA ASP A 135 -31.12 43.74 -48.60
C ASP A 135 -31.65 44.12 -47.22
N PHE A 136 -31.02 43.61 -46.14
CA PHE A 136 -31.38 43.96 -44.77
C PHE A 136 -31.19 45.45 -44.46
N PHE A 137 -30.07 46.05 -44.90
CA PHE A 137 -29.87 47.50 -44.77
C PHE A 137 -30.94 48.30 -45.51
N THR A 138 -31.26 47.90 -46.74
CA THR A 138 -32.26 48.59 -47.57
C THR A 138 -33.63 48.53 -46.92
N PHE A 139 -34.02 47.36 -46.38
CA PHE A 139 -35.27 47.19 -45.63
C PHE A 139 -35.31 48.04 -44.35
N SER A 140 -34.20 48.05 -43.59
CA SER A 140 -34.06 48.83 -42.35
C SER A 140 -34.21 50.33 -42.61
N ASP A 141 -33.55 50.86 -43.65
CA ASP A 141 -33.64 52.26 -44.05
C ASP A 141 -35.06 52.66 -44.47
N ASN A 142 -35.75 51.79 -45.21
CA ASN A 142 -37.13 52.03 -45.62
C ASN A 142 -38.07 52.03 -44.41
N THR A 143 -37.88 51.10 -43.48
CA THR A 143 -38.69 51.02 -42.24
C THR A 143 -38.53 52.27 -41.37
N ILE A 144 -37.30 52.81 -41.25
CA ILE A 144 -37.07 54.09 -40.54
C ILE A 144 -37.81 55.24 -41.24
N LYS A 145 -37.71 55.32 -42.57
CA LYS A 145 -38.37 56.39 -43.33
C LYS A 145 -39.89 56.33 -43.16
N ASP A 146 -40.48 55.15 -43.31
CA ASP A 146 -41.93 54.97 -43.20
C ASP A 146 -42.42 55.23 -41.77
N GLY A 147 -41.69 54.76 -40.76
CA GLY A 147 -42.00 55.05 -39.35
C GLY A 147 -41.90 56.52 -39.00
N ALA A 148 -40.92 57.25 -39.56
CA ALA A 148 -40.77 58.69 -39.34
C ALA A 148 -41.92 59.47 -39.99
N VAL A 149 -42.37 59.06 -41.18
CA VAL A 149 -43.55 59.64 -41.83
C VAL A 149 -44.81 59.39 -41.01
N ALA A 150 -45.02 58.17 -40.51
CA ALA A 150 -46.18 57.83 -39.69
C ALA A 150 -46.20 58.64 -38.38
N LEU A 151 -45.06 58.77 -37.69
CA LEU A 151 -44.93 59.58 -36.48
C LEU A 151 -45.24 61.06 -36.74
N GLN A 152 -44.82 61.59 -37.89
CA GLN A 152 -45.11 62.96 -38.28
C GLN A 152 -46.61 63.18 -38.54
N GLN A 153 -47.29 62.23 -39.20
CA GLN A 153 -48.73 62.28 -39.45
C GLN A 153 -49.56 62.23 -38.15
N GLU A 154 -49.17 61.35 -37.22
CA GLU A 154 -49.80 61.27 -35.89
C GLU A 154 -49.58 62.56 -35.08
N HIS A 155 -48.38 63.14 -35.17
CA HIS A 155 -48.07 64.40 -34.52
C HIS A 155 -48.94 65.55 -35.04
N GLU A 156 -49.07 65.69 -36.35
CA GLU A 156 -49.93 66.70 -36.97
C GLU A 156 -51.39 66.52 -36.55
N THR A 157 -51.85 65.28 -36.43
CA THR A 157 -53.19 64.95 -35.92
C THR A 157 -53.39 65.43 -34.48
N ILE A 158 -52.43 65.14 -33.59
CA ILE A 158 -52.48 65.56 -32.19
C ILE A 158 -52.42 67.09 -32.07
N VAL A 159 -51.53 67.76 -32.81
CA VAL A 159 -51.45 69.23 -32.83
C VAL A 159 -52.77 69.86 -33.33
N GLY A 160 -53.40 69.26 -34.34
CA GLY A 160 -54.73 69.67 -34.81
C GLY A 160 -55.81 69.55 -33.72
N GLN A 161 -55.79 68.48 -32.93
CA GLN A 161 -56.69 68.30 -31.79
C GLN A 161 -56.44 69.34 -30.68
N VAL A 162 -55.17 69.62 -30.35
CA VAL A 162 -54.84 70.66 -29.35
C VAL A 162 -55.29 72.04 -29.83
N THR A 163 -55.11 72.35 -31.11
CA THR A 163 -55.59 73.60 -31.72
C THR A 163 -57.11 73.72 -31.61
N THR A 164 -57.84 72.65 -31.95
CA THR A 164 -59.30 72.60 -31.81
C THR A 164 -59.76 72.83 -30.37
N LEU A 165 -59.07 72.23 -29.39
CA LEU A 165 -59.36 72.44 -27.96
C LEU A 165 -59.13 73.89 -27.52
N LYS A 166 -58.08 74.55 -28.02
CA LYS A 166 -57.83 75.97 -27.77
C LYS A 166 -58.94 76.86 -28.34
N GLU A 167 -59.38 76.61 -29.56
CA GLU A 167 -60.47 77.35 -30.20
C GLU A 167 -61.79 77.20 -29.43
N LEU A 168 -62.11 75.99 -28.98
CA LEU A 168 -63.29 75.72 -28.16
C LEU A 168 -63.20 76.43 -26.80
N ALA A 169 -62.05 76.39 -26.13
CA ALA A 169 -61.85 77.08 -24.86
C ALA A 169 -61.95 78.61 -25.01
N HIS A 170 -61.34 79.17 -26.06
CA HIS A 170 -61.42 80.59 -26.37
C HIS A 170 -62.87 81.03 -26.64
N SER A 171 -63.62 80.25 -27.42
CA SER A 171 -65.05 80.48 -27.69
C SER A 171 -65.91 80.43 -26.42
N ALA A 172 -65.49 79.66 -25.41
CA ALA A 172 -66.12 79.60 -24.10
C ALA A 172 -65.63 80.69 -23.11
N GLY A 173 -64.78 81.62 -23.54
CA GLY A 173 -64.22 82.67 -22.69
C GLY A 173 -63.24 82.17 -21.62
N LYS A 174 -62.64 80.99 -21.82
CA LYS A 174 -61.65 80.40 -20.91
C LYS A 174 -60.27 80.48 -21.54
N ASP A 175 -59.31 81.02 -20.79
CA ASP A 175 -57.90 80.96 -21.17
C ASP A 175 -57.27 79.67 -20.62
N ILE A 176 -56.85 78.79 -21.53
CA ILE A 176 -56.16 77.54 -21.21
C ILE A 176 -54.68 77.57 -21.60
N SER A 177 -54.14 78.72 -22.01
CA SER A 177 -52.77 78.87 -22.48
C SER A 177 -51.75 78.29 -21.49
N SER A 178 -51.89 78.61 -20.20
CA SER A 178 -51.03 78.08 -19.13
C SER A 178 -51.11 76.56 -18.96
N CYS A 179 -52.20 75.92 -19.42
CA CYS A 179 -52.36 74.46 -19.38
C CYS A 179 -51.80 73.77 -20.63
N THR A 180 -51.79 74.46 -21.77
CA THR A 180 -51.37 73.89 -23.06
C THR A 180 -49.91 74.18 -23.39
N GLU A 181 -49.36 75.32 -22.99
CA GLU A 181 -48.05 75.81 -23.46
C GLU A 181 -46.91 74.82 -23.16
N HIS A 182 -46.79 74.35 -21.91
CA HIS A 182 -45.78 73.35 -21.55
C HIS A 182 -46.02 71.97 -22.18
N ARG A 183 -47.27 71.65 -22.53
CA ARG A 183 -47.63 70.35 -23.13
C ARG A 183 -47.43 70.34 -24.64
N GLU A 184 -47.67 71.46 -25.31
CA GLU A 184 -47.39 71.63 -26.74
C GLU A 184 -45.90 71.56 -27.01
N ASP A 185 -45.10 72.22 -26.18
CA ASP A 185 -43.64 72.14 -26.28
C ASP A 185 -43.13 70.70 -26.14
N ALA A 186 -43.77 69.90 -25.28
CA ALA A 186 -43.46 68.47 -25.16
C ALA A 186 -43.94 67.67 -26.38
N ILE A 187 -45.19 67.87 -26.82
CA ILE A 187 -45.80 67.19 -27.98
C ILE A 187 -45.00 67.46 -29.27
N ASN A 188 -44.55 68.69 -29.48
CA ASN A 188 -43.75 69.11 -30.64
C ASN A 188 -42.34 68.48 -30.67
N ARG A 189 -41.84 68.00 -29.53
CA ARG A 189 -40.55 67.30 -29.45
C ARG A 189 -40.66 65.79 -29.59
N LEU A 190 -41.84 65.20 -29.41
CA LEU A 190 -42.04 63.75 -29.45
C LEU A 190 -41.60 63.12 -30.78
N PRO A 191 -41.91 63.66 -31.98
CA PRO A 191 -41.49 63.04 -33.23
C PRO A 191 -39.97 62.91 -33.33
N GLY A 192 -39.23 63.95 -32.90
CA GLY A 192 -37.77 63.93 -32.88
C GLY A 192 -37.20 62.91 -31.90
N ILE A 193 -37.79 62.77 -30.72
CA ILE A 193 -37.36 61.79 -29.70
C ILE A 193 -37.62 60.37 -30.20
N TYR A 194 -38.83 60.07 -30.68
CA TYR A 194 -39.18 58.73 -31.16
C TYR A 194 -38.45 58.35 -32.44
N SER A 195 -38.23 59.29 -33.37
CA SER A 195 -37.43 59.04 -34.57
C SER A 195 -35.98 58.69 -34.21
N MET A 196 -35.42 59.35 -33.20
CA MET A 196 -34.07 59.06 -32.71
C MET A 196 -33.98 57.69 -32.00
N GLU A 197 -34.98 57.32 -31.21
CA GLU A 197 -35.04 55.98 -30.59
C GLU A 197 -35.23 54.88 -31.63
N MET A 198 -36.07 55.10 -32.64
CA MET A 198 -36.24 54.18 -33.76
C MET A 198 -34.94 54.02 -34.55
N PHE A 199 -34.22 55.12 -34.81
CA PHE A 199 -32.91 55.07 -35.45
C PHE A 199 -31.88 54.30 -34.61
N ARG A 200 -31.85 54.49 -33.28
CA ARG A 200 -30.97 53.71 -32.38
C ARG A 200 -31.29 52.23 -32.40
N CYS A 201 -32.58 51.88 -32.32
CA CYS A 201 -33.04 50.49 -32.33
C CYS A 201 -32.65 49.78 -33.63
N VAL A 202 -32.96 50.40 -34.77
CA VAL A 202 -32.65 49.85 -36.09
C VAL A 202 -31.14 49.74 -36.27
N ARG A 203 -30.37 50.78 -35.90
CA ARG A 203 -28.90 50.72 -35.95
C ARG A 203 -28.32 49.58 -35.11
N GLY A 204 -28.86 49.32 -33.93
CA GLY A 204 -28.45 48.19 -33.10
C GLY A 204 -28.67 46.84 -33.80
N LYS A 205 -29.78 46.69 -34.52
CA LYS A 205 -30.08 45.49 -35.32
C LYS A 205 -29.24 45.38 -36.59
N THR A 206 -28.91 46.51 -37.19
CA THR A 206 -27.96 46.60 -38.29
C THR A 206 -26.56 46.15 -37.87
N ASP A 207 -26.07 46.60 -36.71
CA ASP A 207 -24.76 46.19 -36.17
C ASP A 207 -24.75 44.69 -35.83
N GLU A 208 -25.87 44.14 -35.34
CA GLU A 208 -26.06 42.71 -35.07
C GLU A 208 -26.04 41.86 -36.36
N SER A 209 -26.76 42.29 -37.39
CA SER A 209 -26.72 41.66 -38.72
C SER A 209 -25.30 41.66 -39.31
N ASP A 210 -24.58 42.77 -39.17
CA ASP A 210 -23.19 42.88 -39.61
C ASP A 210 -22.25 41.89 -38.90
N ARG A 211 -22.52 41.61 -37.62
CA ARG A 211 -21.79 40.62 -36.85
C ARG A 211 -22.09 39.21 -37.33
N ILE A 212 -23.36 38.86 -37.52
CA ILE A 212 -23.79 37.54 -37.99
C ILE A 212 -23.18 37.20 -39.36
N VAL A 213 -23.14 38.18 -40.27
CA VAL A 213 -22.52 38.03 -41.59
C VAL A 213 -21.02 37.77 -41.47
N LYS A 214 -20.31 38.51 -40.60
CA LYS A 214 -18.88 38.29 -40.35
C LYS A 214 -18.60 36.92 -39.74
N ASP A 215 -19.39 36.52 -38.75
CA ASP A 215 -19.23 35.22 -38.08
C ASP A 215 -19.52 34.06 -39.05
N SER A 216 -20.52 34.23 -39.93
CA SER A 216 -20.85 33.22 -40.95
C SER A 216 -19.75 33.11 -42.03
N LYS A 217 -19.17 34.24 -42.47
CA LYS A 217 -17.99 34.23 -43.35
C LYS A 217 -16.79 33.52 -42.69
N TYR A 218 -16.58 33.76 -41.40
CA TYR A 218 -15.52 33.09 -40.65
C TYR A 218 -15.71 31.56 -40.58
N ILE A 219 -16.94 31.08 -40.35
CA ILE A 219 -17.26 29.64 -40.36
C ILE A 219 -16.99 29.03 -41.75
N VAL A 220 -17.38 29.74 -42.81
CA VAL A 220 -17.11 29.34 -44.20
C VAL A 220 -15.60 29.31 -44.49
N ASP A 221 -14.82 30.26 -43.98
CA ASP A 221 -13.35 30.29 -44.11
C ASP A 221 -12.66 29.15 -43.33
N ILE A 222 -13.24 28.63 -42.25
CA ILE A 222 -12.69 27.46 -41.53
C ILE A 222 -12.62 26.23 -42.45
N ALA A 223 -13.55 26.08 -43.40
CA ALA A 223 -13.51 24.98 -44.37
C ALA A 223 -12.23 25.01 -45.23
N ILE A 224 -11.66 26.19 -45.51
CA ILE A 224 -10.37 26.33 -46.21
C ILE A 224 -9.23 25.76 -45.36
N ASN A 225 -9.27 25.99 -44.04
CA ASN A 225 -8.26 25.48 -43.13
C ASN A 225 -8.27 23.96 -43.06
N THR A 226 -9.44 23.32 -43.14
CA THR A 226 -9.57 21.86 -43.24
C THR A 226 -8.88 21.32 -44.50
N VAL A 227 -9.11 21.97 -45.65
CA VAL A 227 -8.45 21.57 -46.91
C VAL A 227 -6.92 21.79 -46.85
N HIS A 228 -6.45 22.85 -46.20
CA HIS A 228 -5.02 23.06 -45.96
C HIS A 228 -4.43 22.02 -45.00
N HIS A 229 -5.19 21.59 -44.00
CA HIS A 229 -4.77 20.54 -43.08
C HIS A 229 -4.58 19.20 -43.81
N LEU A 230 -5.53 18.81 -44.66
CA LEU A 230 -5.45 17.61 -45.49
C LEU A 230 -4.25 17.67 -46.44
N GLN A 231 -3.94 18.82 -47.04
CA GLN A 231 -2.72 19.00 -47.84
C GLN A 231 -1.46 18.76 -47.00
N GLN A 232 -1.37 19.34 -45.80
CA GLN A 232 -0.20 19.14 -44.94
C GLN A 232 -0.05 17.68 -44.49
N GLN A 233 -1.16 16.99 -44.23
CA GLN A 233 -1.13 15.57 -43.89
C GLN A 233 -0.64 14.73 -45.08
N LEU A 234 -1.15 15.00 -46.28
CA LEU A 234 -0.74 14.31 -47.50
C LEU A 234 0.75 14.56 -47.80
N ASP A 235 1.22 15.80 -47.67
CA ASP A 235 2.64 16.17 -47.85
C ASP A 235 3.55 15.44 -46.84
N ARG A 236 3.10 15.28 -45.58
CA ARG A 236 3.85 14.59 -44.52
C ARG A 236 3.92 13.08 -44.75
N CYS A 237 2.91 12.48 -45.37
CA CYS A 237 2.90 11.04 -45.66
C CYS A 237 3.92 10.63 -46.74
N GLY A 238 4.34 11.56 -47.62
CA GLY A 238 5.31 11.29 -48.68
C GLY A 238 4.91 10.10 -49.56
N ASN A 239 5.82 9.13 -49.74
CA ASN A 239 5.57 7.93 -50.56
C ASN A 239 5.01 6.73 -49.78
N ASN A 240 4.60 6.90 -48.52
CA ASN A 240 4.15 5.80 -47.69
C ASN A 240 2.65 5.51 -47.91
N ILE A 241 2.34 4.48 -48.70
CA ILE A 241 0.96 4.08 -49.02
C ILE A 241 0.08 3.92 -47.77
N LEU A 242 0.60 3.28 -46.71
CA LEU A 242 -0.16 3.02 -45.48
C LEU A 242 -0.54 4.30 -44.73
N CYS A 243 0.16 5.42 -45.00
CA CYS A 243 -0.16 6.74 -44.48
C CYS A 243 -1.13 7.51 -45.40
N VAL A 244 -1.02 7.30 -46.72
CA VAL A 244 -1.80 8.01 -47.74
C VAL A 244 -3.25 7.51 -47.81
N GLU A 245 -3.49 6.22 -47.63
CA GLU A 245 -4.82 5.61 -47.78
C GLU A 245 -5.90 6.18 -46.83
N PRO A 246 -5.64 6.43 -45.53
CA PRO A 246 -6.57 7.12 -44.65
C PRO A 246 -6.86 8.56 -45.11
N VAL A 247 -5.83 9.30 -45.54
CA VAL A 247 -5.96 10.70 -45.97
C VAL A 247 -6.78 10.80 -47.26
N VAL A 248 -6.62 9.85 -48.19
CA VAL A 248 -7.44 9.78 -49.42
C VAL A 248 -8.90 9.53 -49.09
N THR A 249 -9.19 8.64 -48.13
CA THR A 249 -10.56 8.36 -47.70
C THR A 249 -11.19 9.60 -47.07
N GLU A 250 -10.42 10.35 -46.28
CA GLU A 250 -10.85 11.62 -45.68
C GLU A 250 -11.12 12.70 -46.74
N ILE A 251 -10.22 12.85 -47.73
CA ILE A 251 -10.42 13.74 -48.88
C ILE A 251 -11.71 13.40 -49.63
N GLN A 252 -11.97 12.12 -49.91
CA GLN A 252 -13.17 11.67 -50.63
C GLN A 252 -14.46 11.93 -49.85
N LEU A 253 -14.44 11.74 -48.53
CA LEU A 253 -15.57 12.09 -47.67
C LEU A 253 -15.80 13.60 -47.65
N ASP A 254 -14.74 14.40 -47.55
CA ASP A 254 -14.82 15.86 -47.48
C ASP A 254 -15.19 16.51 -48.82
N MET A 255 -14.91 15.87 -49.96
CA MET A 255 -15.44 16.25 -51.28
C MET A 255 -16.97 16.23 -51.36
N VAL A 256 -17.63 15.44 -50.50
CA VAL A 256 -19.09 15.42 -50.42
C VAL A 256 -19.59 16.30 -49.27
N ARG A 257 -18.92 16.26 -48.11
CA ARG A 257 -19.37 16.91 -46.89
C ARG A 257 -19.16 18.42 -46.87
N LEU A 258 -17.98 18.91 -47.26
CA LEU A 258 -17.68 20.35 -47.17
C LEU A 258 -18.56 21.20 -48.08
N PRO A 259 -18.78 20.84 -49.36
CA PRO A 259 -19.71 21.57 -50.23
C PRO A 259 -21.15 21.58 -49.68
N ALA A 260 -21.61 20.44 -49.16
CA ALA A 260 -22.93 20.33 -48.56
C ALA A 260 -23.05 21.21 -47.30
N ASN A 261 -22.05 21.21 -46.42
CA ASN A 261 -22.05 21.99 -45.19
C ASN A 261 -21.99 23.50 -45.46
N ILE A 262 -21.15 23.94 -46.40
CA ILE A 262 -21.08 25.35 -46.84
C ILE A 262 -22.44 25.76 -47.42
N LYS A 263 -23.00 24.94 -48.30
CA LYS A 263 -24.30 25.22 -48.89
C LYS A 263 -25.40 25.30 -47.84
N THR A 264 -25.46 24.38 -46.88
CA THR A 264 -26.47 24.37 -45.81
C THR A 264 -26.33 25.57 -44.87
N GLU A 265 -25.11 25.97 -44.48
CA GLU A 265 -24.89 27.17 -43.66
C GLU A 265 -25.29 28.46 -44.39
N VAL A 266 -25.12 28.52 -45.70
CA VAL A 266 -25.46 29.69 -46.50
C VAL A 266 -26.95 29.73 -46.85
N THR A 267 -27.54 28.61 -47.26
CA THR A 267 -28.98 28.52 -47.60
C THR A 267 -29.90 28.56 -46.39
N SER A 268 -29.45 28.13 -45.20
CA SER A 268 -30.23 28.34 -43.97
C SER A 268 -30.29 29.81 -43.55
N LYS A 269 -29.44 30.68 -44.10
CA LYS A 269 -29.34 32.10 -43.76
C LYS A 269 -29.73 33.05 -44.89
N THR A 270 -29.80 32.61 -46.15
CA THR A 270 -30.34 33.40 -47.26
C THR A 270 -31.84 33.19 -47.38
N VAL A 271 -32.58 34.23 -47.00
CA VAL A 271 -34.04 34.33 -47.00
C VAL A 271 -34.61 34.05 -48.40
N GLN A 272 -35.01 32.82 -48.67
CA GLN A 272 -36.17 32.59 -49.53
C GLN A 272 -37.39 33.19 -48.83
N GLU A 273 -38.31 33.76 -49.59
CA GLU A 273 -39.57 34.35 -49.11
C GLU A 273 -40.33 33.35 -48.22
N ILE A 274 -40.00 33.32 -46.91
CA ILE A 274 -40.59 32.38 -45.98
C ILE A 274 -41.99 32.90 -45.72
N LYS A 275 -42.99 32.20 -46.25
CA LYS A 275 -44.35 32.49 -45.83
C LYS A 275 -44.41 32.13 -44.33
N PRO A 276 -45.05 32.93 -43.48
CA PRO A 276 -45.23 32.63 -42.05
C PRO A 276 -45.58 31.17 -41.69
N ARG A 277 -46.33 30.49 -42.56
CA ARG A 277 -46.69 29.07 -42.41
C ARG A 277 -45.51 28.11 -42.58
N ASP A 278 -44.50 28.48 -43.34
CA ASP A 278 -43.34 27.63 -43.64
C ASP A 278 -42.40 27.56 -42.42
N VAL A 279 -42.18 28.66 -41.68
CA VAL A 279 -41.38 28.66 -40.42
C VAL A 279 -42.00 27.73 -39.38
N ILE A 280 -43.32 27.75 -39.21
CA ILE A 280 -44.01 26.93 -38.21
C ILE A 280 -44.00 25.46 -38.61
N SER A 281 -44.15 25.18 -39.91
CA SER A 281 -44.09 23.81 -40.44
C SER A 281 -42.68 23.23 -40.29
N GLU A 282 -41.67 24.03 -40.59
CA GLU A 282 -40.26 23.68 -40.41
C GLU A 282 -39.90 23.51 -38.93
N ALA A 283 -40.40 24.36 -38.03
CA ALA A 283 -40.21 24.20 -36.58
C ALA A 283 -40.76 22.87 -36.07
N LYS A 284 -41.94 22.45 -36.57
CA LYS A 284 -42.55 21.16 -36.22
C LYS A 284 -41.76 19.99 -36.79
N GLU A 285 -41.29 20.09 -38.03
CA GLU A 285 -40.46 19.06 -38.66
C GLU A 285 -39.11 18.90 -37.94
N GLN A 286 -38.45 20.00 -37.61
CA GLN A 286 -37.20 20.01 -36.84
C GLN A 286 -37.40 19.47 -35.42
N LEU A 287 -38.54 19.77 -34.77
CA LEU A 287 -38.86 19.22 -33.45
C LEU A 287 -39.08 17.70 -33.50
N GLU A 288 -39.82 17.19 -34.49
CA GLU A 288 -40.01 15.75 -34.67
C GLU A 288 -38.68 15.06 -35.02
N GLU A 289 -37.78 15.74 -35.75
CA GLU A 289 -36.44 15.23 -35.99
C GLU A 289 -35.60 15.17 -34.71
N LEU A 290 -35.59 16.25 -33.91
CA LEU A 290 -34.93 16.28 -32.60
C LEU A 290 -35.45 15.14 -31.71
N LYS A 291 -36.75 14.93 -31.67
CA LYS A 291 -37.40 13.85 -30.91
C LYS A 291 -36.92 12.47 -31.36
N ARG A 292 -36.83 12.24 -32.67
CA ARG A 292 -36.31 10.98 -33.23
C ARG A 292 -34.85 10.76 -32.88
N ILE A 293 -34.00 11.78 -33.01
CA ILE A 293 -32.57 11.72 -32.66
C ILE A 293 -32.41 11.40 -31.17
N VAL A 294 -33.04 12.18 -30.29
CA VAL A 294 -32.92 12.01 -28.83
C VAL A 294 -33.46 10.65 -28.40
N GLN A 295 -34.57 10.17 -28.96
CA GLN A 295 -35.07 8.82 -28.67
C GLN A 295 -34.10 7.72 -29.13
N GLY A 296 -33.50 7.88 -30.32
CA GLY A 296 -32.48 6.96 -30.82
C GLY A 296 -31.26 6.91 -29.91
N ASP A 297 -30.77 8.07 -29.47
CA ASP A 297 -29.60 8.19 -28.59
C ASP A 297 -29.89 7.67 -27.18
N ILE A 298 -31.10 7.87 -26.64
CA ILE A 298 -31.51 7.27 -25.37
C ILE A 298 -31.48 5.74 -25.45
N LEU A 299 -32.01 5.16 -26.54
CA LEU A 299 -31.99 3.70 -26.73
C LEU A 299 -30.55 3.18 -26.86
N ALA A 300 -29.71 3.83 -27.65
CA ALA A 300 -28.30 3.47 -27.79
C ALA A 300 -27.54 3.58 -26.44
N ALA A 301 -27.81 4.64 -25.66
CA ALA A 301 -27.25 4.84 -24.34
C ALA A 301 -27.70 3.76 -23.34
N HIS A 302 -28.96 3.32 -23.39
CA HIS A 302 -29.45 2.21 -22.57
C HIS A 302 -28.73 0.89 -22.88
N ASP A 303 -28.53 0.59 -24.17
CA ASP A 303 -27.78 -0.58 -24.60
C ASP A 303 -26.31 -0.50 -24.16
N GLU A 304 -25.66 0.66 -24.31
CA GLU A 304 -24.28 0.87 -23.88
C GLU A 304 -24.12 0.72 -22.36
N LEU A 305 -25.02 1.32 -21.57
CA LEU A 305 -25.05 1.18 -20.11
C LEU A 305 -25.32 -0.27 -19.66
N ASN A 306 -26.18 -1.02 -20.37
CA ASN A 306 -26.39 -2.45 -20.13
C ASN A 306 -25.11 -3.26 -20.39
N ASN A 307 -24.41 -2.96 -21.47
CA ASN A 307 -23.16 -3.64 -21.84
C ASN A 307 -22.07 -3.36 -20.80
N LEU A 308 -21.91 -2.10 -20.38
CA LEU A 308 -20.97 -1.71 -19.32
C LEU A 308 -21.27 -2.43 -18.00
N LEU A 309 -22.56 -2.55 -17.63
CA LEU A 309 -22.95 -3.29 -16.44
C LEU A 309 -22.63 -4.78 -16.55
N THR A 310 -22.97 -5.39 -17.69
CA THR A 310 -22.72 -6.82 -17.94
C THR A 310 -21.23 -7.14 -17.89
N ASP A 311 -20.39 -6.29 -18.48
CA ASP A 311 -18.94 -6.38 -18.42
C ASP A 311 -18.41 -6.26 -16.97
N PHE A 312 -18.92 -5.31 -16.18
CA PHE A 312 -18.58 -5.20 -14.77
C PHE A 312 -18.96 -6.45 -13.96
N LEU A 313 -20.18 -6.98 -14.16
CA LEU A 313 -20.66 -8.16 -13.44
C LEU A 313 -19.86 -9.42 -13.82
N THR A 314 -19.53 -9.57 -15.09
CA THR A 314 -18.68 -10.67 -15.58
C THR A 314 -17.28 -10.58 -15.00
N PHE A 315 -16.71 -9.38 -14.94
CA PHE A 315 -15.43 -9.13 -14.28
C PHE A 315 -15.47 -9.53 -12.79
N GLY A 316 -16.50 -9.11 -12.05
CA GLY A 316 -16.69 -9.48 -10.66
C GLY A 316 -16.82 -10.98 -10.43
N ASP A 317 -17.55 -11.70 -11.28
CA ASP A 317 -17.69 -13.16 -11.21
C ASP A 317 -16.35 -13.88 -11.46
N ASN A 318 -15.56 -13.39 -12.43
CA ASN A 318 -14.22 -13.95 -12.69
C ASN A 318 -13.27 -13.73 -11.51
N VAL A 319 -13.30 -12.54 -10.89
CA VAL A 319 -12.50 -12.22 -9.71
C VAL A 319 -12.92 -13.05 -8.51
N LEU A 320 -14.23 -13.26 -8.30
CA LEU A 320 -14.75 -14.14 -7.26
C LEU A 320 -14.24 -15.57 -7.42
N LYS A 321 -14.41 -16.16 -8.60
CA LYS A 321 -13.95 -17.54 -8.89
C LYS A 321 -12.44 -17.68 -8.77
N GLY A 322 -11.68 -16.70 -9.24
CA GLY A 322 -10.22 -16.67 -9.11
C GLY A 322 -9.78 -16.58 -7.64
N GLY A 323 -10.43 -15.74 -6.85
CA GLY A 323 -10.18 -15.62 -5.42
C GLY A 323 -10.56 -16.87 -4.65
N GLU A 324 -11.72 -17.47 -4.91
CA GLU A 324 -12.14 -18.76 -4.30
C GLU A 324 -11.15 -19.88 -4.59
N LEU A 325 -10.66 -19.99 -5.83
CA LEU A 325 -9.65 -20.97 -6.20
C LEU A 325 -8.34 -20.76 -5.43
N ALA A 326 -7.89 -19.51 -5.30
CA ALA A 326 -6.69 -19.18 -4.54
C ALA A 326 -6.85 -19.50 -3.05
N ILE A 327 -8.00 -19.17 -2.45
CA ILE A 327 -8.34 -19.53 -1.07
C ILE A 327 -8.29 -21.05 -0.89
N GLN A 328 -8.85 -21.80 -1.83
CA GLN A 328 -8.85 -23.26 -1.78
C GLN A 328 -7.44 -23.85 -1.90
N GLN A 329 -6.60 -23.32 -2.79
CA GLN A 329 -5.21 -23.77 -2.95
C GLN A 329 -4.38 -23.54 -1.68
N GLU A 330 -4.54 -22.37 -1.04
CA GLU A 330 -3.87 -22.07 0.24
C GLU A 330 -4.38 -22.99 1.35
N HIS A 331 -5.69 -23.23 1.42
CA HIS A 331 -6.26 -24.17 2.37
C HIS A 331 -5.72 -25.59 2.19
N GLU A 332 -5.68 -26.10 0.96
CA GLU A 332 -5.11 -27.42 0.64
C GLU A 332 -3.63 -27.51 1.04
N THR A 333 -2.86 -26.42 0.86
CA THR A 333 -1.46 -26.32 1.29
C THR A 333 -1.34 -26.42 2.82
N ILE A 334 -2.13 -25.64 3.55
CA ILE A 334 -2.18 -25.65 5.02
C ILE A 334 -2.58 -27.04 5.56
N ILE A 335 -3.58 -27.68 4.97
CA ILE A 335 -4.02 -29.02 5.36
C ILE A 335 -2.95 -30.07 5.02
N GLY A 336 -2.24 -29.92 3.90
CA GLY A 336 -1.09 -30.75 3.57
C GLY A 336 0.03 -30.65 4.60
N GLN A 337 0.35 -29.43 5.04
CA GLN A 337 1.30 -29.18 6.13
C GLN A 337 0.83 -29.80 7.44
N LEU A 338 -0.44 -29.57 7.84
CA LEU A 338 -1.02 -30.16 9.05
C LEU A 338 -1.02 -31.69 9.03
N THR A 339 -1.30 -32.31 7.88
CA THR A 339 -1.26 -33.77 7.71
C THR A 339 0.17 -34.28 7.89
N THR A 340 1.16 -33.58 7.31
CA THR A 340 2.58 -33.91 7.48
C THR A 340 2.99 -33.84 8.96
N ILE A 341 2.54 -32.82 9.69
CA ILE A 341 2.77 -32.68 11.14
C ILE A 341 2.15 -33.87 11.91
N LYS A 342 0.91 -34.25 11.58
CA LYS A 342 0.23 -35.42 12.19
C LYS A 342 0.97 -36.73 11.94
N ASP A 343 1.45 -36.95 10.72
CA ASP A 343 2.21 -38.15 10.34
C ASP A 343 3.56 -38.23 11.07
N LEU A 344 4.25 -37.09 11.21
CA LEU A 344 5.50 -37.00 11.96
C LEU A 344 5.29 -37.29 13.47
N ALA A 345 4.25 -36.70 14.07
CA ALA A 345 3.91 -36.96 15.47
C ALA A 345 3.54 -38.44 15.70
N HIS A 346 2.75 -39.03 14.80
CA HIS A 346 2.42 -40.45 14.86
C HIS A 346 3.67 -41.34 14.77
N SER A 347 4.60 -41.00 13.87
CA SER A 347 5.88 -41.71 13.71
C SER A 347 6.77 -41.59 14.96
N ALA A 348 6.69 -40.48 15.68
CA ALA A 348 7.37 -40.26 16.95
C ALA A 348 6.66 -40.91 18.17
N GLY A 349 5.52 -41.58 17.97
CA GLY A 349 4.73 -42.16 19.05
C GLY A 349 4.10 -41.11 19.98
N LYS A 350 3.87 -39.91 19.46
CA LYS A 350 3.25 -38.79 20.19
C LYS A 350 1.84 -38.55 19.67
N ASP A 351 0.92 -38.36 20.59
CA ASP A 351 -0.45 -37.95 20.28
C ASP A 351 -0.56 -36.42 20.35
N ILE A 352 -0.81 -35.78 19.21
CA ILE A 352 -1.00 -34.31 19.08
C ILE A 352 -2.45 -33.92 18.78
N SER A 353 -3.40 -34.85 18.86
CA SER A 353 -4.84 -34.59 18.64
C SER A 353 -5.34 -33.42 19.48
N VAL A 354 -4.99 -33.38 20.77
CA VAL A 354 -5.35 -32.27 21.69
C VAL A 354 -4.88 -30.90 21.18
N CYS A 355 -3.76 -30.84 20.47
CA CYS A 355 -3.18 -29.60 19.93
C CYS A 355 -3.76 -29.23 18.56
N THR A 356 -4.06 -30.26 17.76
CA THR A 356 -4.51 -30.09 16.38
C THR A 356 -6.01 -29.91 16.32
N ASP A 357 -6.83 -30.62 17.10
CA ASP A 357 -8.30 -30.59 17.00
C ASP A 357 -8.90 -29.17 17.13
N ILE A 358 -8.38 -28.35 18.06
CA ILE A 358 -8.87 -26.97 18.27
C ILE A 358 -8.48 -26.07 17.09
N ARG A 359 -7.23 -26.17 16.63
CA ARG A 359 -6.68 -25.31 15.57
C ARG A 359 -7.08 -25.76 14.18
N GLU A 360 -7.20 -27.06 13.95
CA GLU A 360 -7.68 -27.69 12.73
C GLU A 360 -9.13 -27.28 12.45
N ASN A 361 -9.99 -27.22 13.48
CA ASN A 361 -11.33 -26.71 13.29
C ASN A 361 -11.30 -25.23 12.83
N ALA A 362 -10.45 -24.40 13.44
CA ALA A 362 -10.26 -23.01 13.00
C ALA A 362 -9.72 -22.91 11.55
N LEU A 363 -8.70 -23.69 11.20
CA LEU A 363 -8.11 -23.76 9.86
C LEU A 363 -9.12 -24.26 8.80
N ASN A 364 -9.95 -25.24 9.16
CA ASN A 364 -11.03 -25.77 8.31
C ASN A 364 -12.13 -24.73 8.07
N THR A 365 -12.38 -23.83 9.03
CA THR A 365 -13.37 -22.75 8.87
C THR A 365 -12.81 -21.50 8.18
N LEU A 366 -11.48 -21.36 8.12
CA LEU A 366 -10.81 -20.15 7.61
C LEU A 366 -11.13 -19.91 6.14
N ALA A 367 -11.01 -20.96 5.30
CA ALA A 367 -11.32 -20.88 3.88
C ALA A 367 -12.76 -20.43 3.61
N GLY A 368 -13.72 -20.99 4.35
CA GLY A 368 -15.12 -20.58 4.25
C GLY A 368 -15.34 -19.12 4.66
N THR A 369 -14.70 -18.69 5.75
CA THR A 369 -14.83 -17.31 6.25
C THR A 369 -14.32 -16.28 5.24
N TYR A 370 -13.17 -16.54 4.62
CA TYR A 370 -12.62 -15.64 3.60
C TYR A 370 -13.39 -15.69 2.28
N SER A 371 -13.90 -16.86 1.88
CA SER A 371 -14.79 -16.99 0.73
C SER A 371 -16.06 -16.16 0.91
N ASP A 372 -16.66 -16.20 2.12
CA ASP A 372 -17.83 -15.38 2.46
C ASP A 372 -17.51 -13.87 2.43
N GLN A 373 -16.35 -13.47 2.96
CA GLN A 373 -15.92 -12.06 2.92
C GLN A 373 -15.70 -11.57 1.49
N LEU A 374 -15.02 -12.36 0.66
CA LEU A 374 -14.80 -12.09 -0.75
C LEU A 374 -16.14 -11.93 -1.49
N PHE A 375 -17.05 -12.89 -1.30
CA PHE A 375 -18.39 -12.85 -1.87
C PHE A 375 -19.14 -11.58 -1.47
N HIS A 376 -19.16 -11.25 -0.17
CA HIS A 376 -19.82 -10.04 0.32
C HIS A 376 -19.22 -8.75 -0.23
N CYS A 377 -17.90 -8.68 -0.36
CA CYS A 377 -17.21 -7.54 -0.95
C CYS A 377 -17.65 -7.35 -2.41
N ILE A 378 -17.57 -8.40 -3.22
CA ILE A 378 -17.92 -8.36 -4.65
C ILE A 378 -19.40 -8.04 -4.85
N VAL A 379 -20.32 -8.69 -4.11
CA VAL A 379 -21.76 -8.38 -4.18
C VAL A 379 -22.04 -6.93 -3.80
N GLY A 380 -21.33 -6.38 -2.80
CA GLY A 380 -21.43 -4.97 -2.43
C GLY A 380 -21.06 -4.04 -3.59
N LYS A 381 -19.98 -4.35 -4.32
CA LYS A 381 -19.55 -3.58 -5.50
C LYS A 381 -20.51 -3.76 -6.67
N SER A 382 -21.04 -4.95 -6.91
CA SER A 382 -22.08 -5.18 -7.93
C SER A 382 -23.34 -4.35 -7.69
N ARG A 383 -23.77 -4.18 -6.43
CA ARG A 383 -24.90 -3.29 -6.10
C ARG A 383 -24.57 -1.82 -6.38
N ALA A 384 -23.35 -1.38 -6.10
CA ALA A 384 -22.91 -0.03 -6.42
C ALA A 384 -22.86 0.22 -7.94
N ALA A 385 -22.39 -0.76 -8.72
CA ALA A 385 -22.39 -0.71 -10.18
C ALA A 385 -23.80 -0.58 -10.76
N ASN A 386 -24.75 -1.41 -10.27
CA ASN A 386 -26.16 -1.30 -10.65
C ASN A 386 -26.70 0.11 -10.40
N LYS A 387 -26.42 0.68 -9.22
CA LYS A 387 -26.88 2.02 -8.87
C LYS A 387 -26.30 3.10 -9.80
N ILE A 388 -25.01 3.05 -10.12
CA ILE A 388 -24.37 4.00 -11.06
C ILE A 388 -25.08 3.96 -12.42
N VAL A 389 -25.41 2.76 -12.90
CA VAL A 389 -26.08 2.57 -14.18
C VAL A 389 -27.55 3.02 -14.13
N GLU A 390 -28.26 2.74 -13.04
CA GLU A 390 -29.64 3.23 -12.83
C GLU A 390 -29.70 4.76 -12.75
N ASP A 391 -28.78 5.39 -12.02
CA ASP A 391 -28.69 6.85 -11.89
C ASP A 391 -28.37 7.49 -13.27
N ALA A 392 -27.44 6.91 -14.03
CA ALA A 392 -27.11 7.38 -15.37
C ALA A 392 -28.30 7.25 -16.35
N ARG A 393 -29.03 6.12 -16.30
CA ARG A 393 -30.27 5.94 -17.10
C ARG A 393 -31.31 6.99 -16.79
N TYR A 394 -31.53 7.26 -15.51
CA TYR A 394 -32.49 8.27 -15.10
C TYR A 394 -32.13 9.67 -15.67
N ILE A 395 -30.85 10.04 -15.65
CA ILE A 395 -30.37 11.30 -16.22
C ILE A 395 -30.55 11.32 -17.76
N VAL A 396 -30.21 10.22 -18.44
CA VAL A 396 -30.42 10.07 -19.88
C VAL A 396 -31.92 10.19 -20.23
N ASP A 397 -32.80 9.51 -19.51
CA ASP A 397 -34.25 9.55 -19.71
C ASP A 397 -34.82 10.95 -19.51
N ILE A 398 -34.34 11.72 -18.52
CA ILE A 398 -34.80 13.10 -18.30
C ILE A 398 -34.51 14.00 -19.50
N SER A 399 -33.52 13.68 -20.33
CA SER A 399 -33.22 14.47 -21.54
C SER A 399 -34.42 14.56 -22.48
N ILE A 400 -35.34 13.58 -22.47
CA ILE A 400 -36.59 13.65 -23.25
C ILE A 400 -37.55 14.73 -22.75
N ASN A 401 -37.47 15.11 -21.47
CA ASN A 401 -38.35 16.13 -20.91
C ASN A 401 -38.08 17.50 -21.52
N LYS A 402 -36.83 17.79 -21.90
CA LYS A 402 -36.48 19.03 -22.64
C LYS A 402 -37.15 19.05 -24.02
N VAL A 403 -37.16 17.93 -24.73
CA VAL A 403 -37.88 17.80 -26.01
C VAL A 403 -39.39 17.99 -25.82
N ARG A 404 -39.98 17.40 -24.77
CA ARG A 404 -41.40 17.59 -24.42
C ARG A 404 -41.74 19.02 -24.02
N GLU A 405 -40.81 19.71 -23.35
CA GLU A 405 -40.95 21.12 -23.01
C GLU A 405 -40.99 21.97 -24.29
N LEU A 406 -40.07 21.75 -25.23
CA LEU A 406 -40.06 22.41 -26.53
C LEU A 406 -41.33 22.12 -27.32
N GLU A 407 -41.83 20.88 -27.29
CA GLU A 407 -43.11 20.50 -27.88
C GLU A 407 -44.29 21.28 -27.26
N HIS A 408 -44.31 21.41 -25.93
CA HIS A 408 -45.36 22.17 -25.26
C HIS A 408 -45.28 23.67 -25.59
N GLN A 409 -44.09 24.25 -25.56
CA GLN A 409 -43.86 25.66 -25.90
C GLN A 409 -44.26 25.94 -27.35
N LEU A 410 -43.84 25.09 -28.29
CA LEU A 410 -44.19 25.24 -29.71
C LEU A 410 -45.70 25.17 -29.94
N ASN A 411 -46.37 24.22 -29.27
CA ASN A 411 -47.83 24.10 -29.33
C ASN A 411 -48.54 25.31 -28.70
N SER A 412 -47.97 25.91 -27.65
CA SER A 412 -48.54 27.07 -26.98
C SER A 412 -48.42 28.37 -27.79
N CYS A 413 -47.38 28.49 -28.63
CA CYS A 413 -47.18 29.64 -29.50
C CYS A 413 -48.17 29.72 -30.68
N GLY A 414 -48.85 28.62 -31.03
CA GLY A 414 -49.85 28.58 -32.10
C GLY A 414 -49.25 28.95 -33.46
N GLU A 415 -49.79 30.00 -34.11
CA GLU A 415 -49.30 30.53 -35.38
C GLU A 415 -48.46 31.82 -35.24
N ASP A 416 -48.05 32.21 -34.02
CA ASP A 416 -47.26 33.42 -33.81
C ASP A 416 -45.76 33.20 -34.10
N ILE A 417 -45.30 33.72 -35.24
CA ILE A 417 -43.90 33.62 -35.68
C ILE A 417 -42.92 34.20 -34.66
N LEU A 418 -43.28 35.32 -34.00
CA LEU A 418 -42.39 35.97 -33.03
C LEU A 418 -42.19 35.10 -31.79
N CYS A 419 -43.19 34.26 -31.47
CA CYS A 419 -43.12 33.26 -30.40
C CYS A 419 -42.36 32.00 -30.84
N VAL A 420 -42.53 31.56 -32.10
CA VAL A 420 -41.91 30.33 -32.63
C VAL A 420 -40.42 30.49 -32.94
N SER A 421 -39.98 31.67 -33.39
CA SER A 421 -38.58 31.88 -33.84
C SER A 421 -37.53 31.53 -32.78
N PRO A 422 -37.65 31.96 -31.50
CA PRO A 422 -36.71 31.54 -30.45
C PRO A 422 -36.71 30.03 -30.19
N ILE A 423 -37.86 29.35 -30.36
CA ILE A 423 -38.01 27.91 -30.15
C ILE A 423 -37.25 27.13 -31.23
N VAL A 424 -37.29 27.60 -32.49
CA VAL A 424 -36.53 26.98 -33.59
C VAL A 424 -35.03 27.01 -33.31
N THR A 425 -34.52 28.16 -32.84
CA THR A 425 -33.10 28.27 -32.45
C THR A 425 -32.75 27.32 -31.32
N GLU A 426 -33.62 27.19 -30.30
CA GLU A 426 -33.39 26.26 -29.19
C GLU A 426 -33.43 24.80 -29.67
N ILE A 427 -34.36 24.43 -30.56
CA ILE A 427 -34.41 23.09 -31.19
C ILE A 427 -33.08 22.78 -31.90
N GLN A 428 -32.58 23.71 -32.72
CA GLN A 428 -31.32 23.53 -33.46
C GLN A 428 -30.11 23.38 -32.52
N LEU A 429 -30.07 24.15 -31.43
CA LEU A 429 -29.03 23.99 -30.41
C LEU A 429 -29.14 22.64 -29.69
N ASP A 430 -30.35 22.21 -29.36
CA ASP A 430 -30.60 20.96 -28.65
C ASP A 430 -30.39 19.71 -29.53
N MET A 431 -30.48 19.83 -30.86
CA MET A 431 -30.05 18.78 -31.81
C MET A 431 -28.56 18.44 -31.67
N ILE A 432 -27.75 19.36 -31.12
CA ILE A 432 -26.33 19.13 -30.85
C ILE A 432 -26.10 18.83 -29.37
N ARG A 433 -26.72 19.62 -28.48
CA ARG A 433 -26.46 19.56 -27.04
C ARG A 433 -27.00 18.29 -26.40
N LEU A 434 -28.22 17.86 -26.72
CA LEU A 434 -28.82 16.70 -26.05
C LEU A 434 -28.07 15.38 -26.36
N PRO A 435 -27.73 15.06 -27.63
CA PRO A 435 -26.88 13.91 -27.95
C PRO A 435 -25.53 13.93 -27.20
N GLN A 436 -24.88 15.10 -27.13
CA GLN A 436 -23.62 15.25 -26.43
C GLN A 436 -23.76 15.06 -24.91
N ASN A 437 -24.83 15.56 -24.31
CA ASN A 437 -25.10 15.38 -22.88
C ASN A 437 -25.35 13.90 -22.55
N ILE A 438 -26.17 13.20 -23.33
CA ILE A 438 -26.42 11.75 -23.21
C ILE A 438 -25.09 11.00 -23.29
N LYS A 439 -24.28 11.27 -24.33
CA LYS A 439 -22.97 10.64 -24.50
C LYS A 439 -22.01 10.94 -23.35
N THR A 440 -22.04 12.15 -22.81
CA THR A 440 -21.18 12.55 -21.68
C THR A 440 -21.53 11.76 -20.42
N GLU A 441 -22.83 11.58 -20.16
CA GLU A 441 -23.32 10.81 -19.02
C GLU A 441 -22.91 9.33 -19.10
N VAL A 442 -23.11 8.69 -20.26
CA VAL A 442 -22.69 7.30 -20.48
C VAL A 442 -21.19 7.13 -20.27
N ASN A 443 -20.37 8.05 -20.78
CA ASN A 443 -18.93 8.04 -20.57
C ASN A 443 -18.53 8.25 -19.10
N ALA A 444 -19.27 9.07 -18.36
CA ALA A 444 -19.03 9.27 -16.93
C ALA A 444 -19.32 8.00 -16.14
N ALA A 445 -20.45 7.33 -16.41
CA ALA A 445 -20.79 6.05 -15.81
C ALA A 445 -19.73 4.98 -16.12
N GLY A 446 -19.26 4.90 -17.38
CA GLY A 446 -18.19 3.98 -17.77
C GLY A 446 -16.88 4.19 -17.00
N LYS A 447 -16.49 5.44 -16.75
CA LYS A 447 -15.30 5.76 -15.93
C LYS A 447 -15.47 5.34 -14.48
N LEU A 448 -16.64 5.58 -13.88
CA LEU A 448 -16.92 5.17 -12.50
C LEU A 448 -16.91 3.65 -12.34
N LEU A 449 -17.47 2.92 -13.31
CA LEU A 449 -17.41 1.45 -13.32
C LEU A 449 -15.98 0.93 -13.43
N ASN A 450 -15.12 1.56 -14.23
CA ASN A 450 -13.70 1.20 -14.31
C ASN A 450 -12.95 1.42 -12.99
N ILE A 451 -13.23 2.53 -12.28
CA ILE A 451 -12.66 2.75 -10.94
C ILE A 451 -13.16 1.67 -9.97
N LEU A 452 -14.44 1.31 -10.06
CA LEU A 452 -15.03 0.29 -9.22
C LEU A 452 -14.45 -1.11 -9.49
N LYS A 453 -14.03 -1.41 -10.73
CA LYS A 453 -13.33 -2.67 -11.08
C LYS A 453 -12.01 -2.81 -10.31
N LEU A 454 -11.23 -1.75 -10.17
CA LEU A 454 -10.01 -1.77 -9.36
C LEU A 454 -10.32 -2.15 -7.91
N SER A 455 -11.43 -1.64 -7.36
CA SER A 455 -11.85 -1.99 -6.00
C SER A 455 -12.39 -3.44 -5.89
N VAL A 456 -12.84 -4.04 -6.98
CA VAL A 456 -13.17 -5.48 -7.04
C VAL A 456 -11.90 -6.32 -7.03
N GLU A 457 -10.84 -5.91 -7.72
CA GLU A 457 -9.52 -6.57 -7.65
C GLU A 457 -8.96 -6.56 -6.23
N GLU A 458 -9.12 -5.44 -5.52
CA GLU A 458 -8.74 -5.31 -4.11
C GLU A 458 -9.49 -6.31 -3.20
N CYS A 459 -10.76 -6.63 -3.49
CA CYS A 459 -11.50 -7.66 -2.75
C CYS A 459 -10.83 -9.04 -2.83
N ALA A 460 -10.14 -9.35 -3.94
CA ALA A 460 -9.47 -10.63 -4.16
C ALA A 460 -8.01 -10.66 -3.70
N ASN A 461 -7.56 -9.66 -2.93
CA ASN A 461 -6.21 -9.68 -2.37
C ASN A 461 -6.12 -10.71 -1.23
N VAL A 462 -5.80 -11.95 -1.59
CA VAL A 462 -5.67 -13.11 -0.70
C VAL A 462 -4.43 -13.05 0.21
N LYS A 463 -3.58 -12.01 0.08
CA LYS A 463 -2.37 -11.85 0.88
C LYS A 463 -2.63 -11.86 2.38
N ASP A 464 -3.80 -11.38 2.82
CA ASP A 464 -4.14 -11.36 4.23
C ASP A 464 -4.37 -12.78 4.79
N ILE A 465 -4.82 -13.75 3.97
CA ILE A 465 -4.93 -15.16 4.37
C ILE A 465 -3.55 -15.76 4.57
N ALA A 466 -2.63 -15.51 3.63
CA ALA A 466 -1.25 -15.97 3.77
C ALA A 466 -0.59 -15.31 4.98
N ILE A 467 -0.86 -14.05 5.29
CA ILE A 467 -0.31 -13.36 6.47
C ILE A 467 -0.90 -13.92 7.77
N GLU A 468 -2.22 -14.17 7.85
CA GLU A 468 -2.86 -14.68 9.07
C GLU A 468 -2.55 -16.18 9.29
N ALA A 469 -2.46 -16.97 8.22
CA ALA A 469 -1.97 -18.35 8.27
C ALA A 469 -0.46 -18.40 8.62
N ASN A 470 0.37 -17.56 7.99
CA ASN A 470 1.79 -17.40 8.32
C ASN A 470 2.02 -16.60 9.61
N ALA A 471 0.99 -16.16 10.34
CA ALA A 471 1.12 -15.64 11.70
C ALA A 471 0.90 -16.74 12.75
N ILE A 472 0.25 -17.85 12.36
CA ILE A 472 0.02 -19.01 13.22
C ILE A 472 1.24 -19.95 13.23
N VAL A 473 2.02 -19.98 12.13
CA VAL A 473 3.22 -20.82 11.95
C VAL A 473 4.47 -20.30 12.72
N PRO A 474 4.82 -19.00 12.79
CA PRO A 474 6.07 -18.53 13.40
C PRO A 474 6.07 -18.47 14.93
N LEU A 475 4.91 -18.61 15.58
CA LEU A 475 4.80 -18.64 17.05
C LEU A 475 5.55 -19.83 17.70
N LEU A 476 6.10 -20.73 16.89
CA LEU A 476 6.88 -21.89 17.30
C LEU A 476 8.40 -21.66 17.15
N SER A 477 8.84 -20.74 16.28
CA SER A 477 10.26 -20.41 16.06
C SER A 477 10.86 -19.57 17.19
N ASP A 478 10.13 -18.55 17.67
CA ASP A 478 10.61 -17.63 18.71
C ASP A 478 10.84 -18.34 20.06
N LEU A 479 10.01 -19.34 20.37
CA LEU A 479 10.06 -20.06 21.64
C LEU A 479 11.31 -20.95 21.77
N ILE A 480 11.78 -21.52 20.64
CA ILE A 480 13.02 -22.31 20.60
C ILE A 480 14.23 -21.41 20.82
N ASP A 481 14.24 -20.24 20.21
CA ASP A 481 15.37 -19.32 20.32
C ASP A 481 15.45 -18.68 21.72
N ASP A 482 14.31 -18.38 22.34
CA ASP A 482 14.24 -17.99 23.76
C ASP A 482 14.76 -19.11 24.68
N ALA A 483 14.39 -20.37 24.42
CA ALA A 483 14.87 -21.52 25.19
C ALA A 483 16.37 -21.78 25.01
N LYS A 484 16.92 -21.57 23.80
CA LYS A 484 18.38 -21.63 23.59
C LYS A 484 19.11 -20.53 24.36
N ALA A 485 18.54 -19.32 24.41
CA ALA A 485 19.14 -18.20 25.13
C ALA A 485 19.17 -18.44 26.65
N GLU A 486 18.06 -18.91 27.24
CA GLU A 486 18.01 -19.24 28.67
C GLU A 486 18.89 -20.47 29.01
N LEU A 487 18.97 -21.47 28.13
CA LEU A 487 19.89 -22.60 28.29
C LEU A 487 21.37 -22.16 28.31
N GLU A 488 21.76 -21.24 27.42
CA GLU A 488 23.13 -20.72 27.40
C GLU A 488 23.45 -19.90 28.65
N LYS A 489 22.48 -19.15 29.17
CA LYS A 489 22.60 -18.44 30.45
C LYS A 489 22.75 -19.41 31.63
N LEU A 490 21.95 -20.48 31.69
CA LEU A 490 22.12 -21.56 32.67
C LEU A 490 23.54 -22.16 32.57
N ARG A 491 24.01 -22.45 31.36
CA ARG A 491 25.36 -22.99 31.13
C ARG A 491 26.44 -22.07 31.69
N GLN A 492 26.33 -20.76 31.48
CA GLN A 492 27.30 -19.79 32.00
C GLN A 492 27.27 -19.72 33.53
N ILE A 493 26.09 -19.73 34.14
CA ILE A 493 25.93 -19.72 35.60
C ILE A 493 26.55 -20.97 36.23
N VAL A 494 26.22 -22.15 35.71
CA VAL A 494 26.74 -23.44 36.21
C VAL A 494 28.24 -23.53 36.01
N THR A 495 28.75 -23.13 34.84
CA THR A 495 30.21 -23.11 34.57
C THR A 495 30.93 -22.17 35.53
N GLY A 496 30.37 -20.99 35.80
CA GLY A 496 30.91 -20.05 36.79
C GLY A 496 30.92 -20.62 38.20
N ALA A 497 29.87 -21.32 38.61
CA ALA A 497 29.78 -21.98 39.91
C ALA A 497 30.78 -23.14 40.03
N ILE A 498 30.95 -23.96 38.98
CA ILE A 498 31.96 -25.04 38.92
C ILE A 498 33.37 -24.46 39.10
N LEU A 499 33.73 -23.43 38.33
CA LEU A 499 35.06 -22.81 38.43
C LEU A 499 35.32 -22.23 39.83
N ALA A 500 34.33 -21.55 40.42
CA ALA A 500 34.45 -21.03 41.79
C ALA A 500 34.64 -22.16 42.82
N ALA A 501 33.92 -23.27 42.65
CA ALA A 501 34.04 -24.45 43.50
C ALA A 501 35.39 -25.15 43.34
N GLU A 502 35.90 -25.30 42.11
CA GLU A 502 37.23 -25.86 41.85
C GLU A 502 38.33 -25.02 42.51
N ASP A 503 38.24 -23.69 42.40
CA ASP A 503 39.17 -22.76 43.06
C ASP A 503 39.12 -22.91 44.59
N GLU A 504 37.91 -22.95 45.18
CA GLU A 504 37.74 -23.10 46.62
C GLU A 504 38.27 -24.45 47.14
N LEU A 505 37.99 -25.55 46.44
CA LEU A 505 38.51 -26.88 46.77
C LEU A 505 40.03 -26.96 46.63
N SER A 506 40.59 -26.31 45.60
CA SER A 506 42.05 -26.24 45.38
C SER A 506 42.74 -25.47 46.51
N LEU A 507 42.20 -24.32 46.89
CA LEU A 507 42.69 -23.53 48.02
C LEU A 507 42.61 -24.32 49.33
N LEU A 508 41.49 -25.00 49.58
CA LEU A 508 41.31 -25.83 50.77
C LEU A 508 42.35 -26.96 50.85
N TYR A 509 42.64 -27.62 49.73
CA TYR A 509 43.66 -28.67 49.68
C TYR A 509 45.07 -28.11 49.88
N GLN A 510 45.42 -26.98 49.25
CA GLN A 510 46.71 -26.32 49.45
C GLN A 510 46.91 -25.92 50.91
N ASP A 511 45.90 -25.33 51.54
CA ASP A 511 45.93 -24.95 52.97
C ASP A 511 46.16 -26.18 53.86
N PHE A 512 45.53 -27.31 53.54
CA PHE A 512 45.73 -28.56 54.27
C PHE A 512 47.14 -29.14 54.08
N GLN A 513 47.70 -29.08 52.88
CA GLN A 513 49.08 -29.51 52.62
C GLN A 513 50.08 -28.66 53.41
N VAL A 514 49.92 -27.34 53.40
CA VAL A 514 50.77 -26.41 54.17
C VAL A 514 50.64 -26.71 55.67
N TYR A 515 49.41 -26.88 56.17
CA TYR A 515 49.17 -27.27 57.56
C TYR A 515 49.89 -28.58 57.91
N SER A 516 49.76 -29.61 57.08
CA SER A 516 50.37 -30.92 57.31
C SER A 516 51.89 -30.88 57.34
N VAL A 517 52.50 -30.10 56.43
CA VAL A 517 53.96 -29.89 56.42
C VAL A 517 54.43 -29.15 57.67
N ASN A 518 53.68 -28.14 58.14
CA ASN A 518 54.02 -27.43 59.37
C ASN A 518 53.98 -28.36 60.59
N ILE A 519 52.93 -29.17 60.72
CA ILE A 519 52.81 -30.14 61.82
C ILE A 519 53.90 -31.23 61.76
N LEU A 520 54.27 -31.69 60.56
CA LEU A 520 55.38 -32.62 60.37
C LEU A 520 56.71 -32.01 60.84
N ASN A 521 56.98 -30.77 60.46
CA ASN A 521 58.20 -30.05 60.85
C ASN A 521 58.25 -29.82 62.36
N GLU A 522 57.13 -29.39 62.98
CA GLU A 522 57.02 -29.21 64.42
C GLU A 522 57.24 -30.53 65.19
N GLY A 523 56.59 -31.61 64.74
CA GLY A 523 56.76 -32.94 65.34
C GLY A 523 58.19 -33.47 65.20
N THR A 524 58.81 -33.30 64.03
CA THR A 524 60.21 -33.67 63.77
C THR A 524 61.16 -32.89 64.68
N PHE A 525 60.99 -31.57 64.77
CA PHE A 525 61.78 -30.72 65.65
C PHE A 525 61.63 -31.12 67.13
N ALA A 526 60.42 -31.45 67.58
CA ALA A 526 60.17 -31.92 68.93
C ALA A 526 60.85 -33.27 69.22
N ILE A 527 60.87 -34.20 68.25
CA ILE A 527 61.62 -35.47 68.36
C ILE A 527 63.12 -35.21 68.45
N GLU A 528 63.67 -34.34 67.60
CA GLU A 528 65.09 -33.97 67.62
C GLU A 528 65.51 -33.31 68.93
N GLN A 529 64.69 -32.38 69.45
CA GLN A 529 64.93 -31.73 70.73
C GLN A 529 64.93 -32.75 71.88
N ASN A 530 63.90 -33.62 71.93
CA ASN A 530 63.84 -34.69 72.92
C ASN A 530 65.04 -35.65 72.77
N ALA A 531 65.51 -35.91 71.55
CA ALA A 531 66.69 -36.72 71.31
C ALA A 531 67.97 -36.07 71.84
N GLY A 532 68.11 -34.76 71.68
CA GLY A 532 69.17 -33.97 72.31
C GLY A 532 69.16 -34.13 73.83
N ASP A 533 67.98 -33.98 74.45
CA ASP A 533 67.82 -34.11 75.91
C ASP A 533 68.14 -35.52 76.41
N ILE A 534 67.66 -36.56 75.71
CA ILE A 534 67.92 -37.97 76.03
C ILE A 534 69.42 -38.28 75.90
N ASN A 535 70.08 -37.77 74.86
CA ASN A 535 71.51 -37.96 74.66
C ASN A 535 72.34 -37.21 75.72
N GLY A 536 71.89 -36.02 76.14
CA GLY A 536 72.47 -35.28 77.28
C GLY A 536 72.35 -36.06 78.60
N LYS A 537 71.17 -36.63 78.88
CA LYS A 537 70.96 -37.52 80.04
C LYS A 537 71.83 -38.77 79.97
N LEU A 538 71.94 -39.41 78.81
CA LEU A 538 72.79 -40.58 78.61
C LEU A 538 74.28 -40.25 78.85
N THR A 539 74.73 -39.10 78.37
CA THR A 539 76.10 -38.60 78.61
C THR A 539 76.34 -38.36 80.10
N THR A 540 75.39 -37.73 80.79
CA THR A 540 75.45 -37.52 82.24
C THR A 540 75.56 -38.84 83.01
N ILE A 541 74.79 -39.87 82.61
CA ILE A 541 74.86 -41.21 83.20
C ILE A 541 76.25 -41.83 82.99
N LYS A 542 76.82 -41.72 81.78
CA LYS A 542 78.16 -42.21 81.46
C LYS A 542 79.24 -41.55 82.31
N ASP A 543 79.20 -40.22 82.42
CA ASP A 543 80.17 -39.44 83.19
C ASP A 543 80.11 -39.75 84.70
N LEU A 544 78.89 -39.90 85.24
CA LEU A 544 78.67 -40.30 86.63
C LEU A 544 79.22 -41.71 86.91
N ALA A 545 78.92 -42.68 86.03
CA ALA A 545 79.42 -44.03 86.17
C ALA A 545 80.95 -44.11 86.10
N GLN A 546 81.55 -43.38 85.15
CA GLN A 546 83.01 -43.27 85.03
C GLN A 546 83.64 -42.66 86.28
N SER A 547 83.04 -41.59 86.82
CA SER A 547 83.51 -40.93 88.05
C SER A 547 83.40 -41.84 89.28
N ALA A 548 82.42 -42.75 89.30
CA ALA A 548 82.25 -43.76 90.34
C ALA A 548 83.10 -45.03 90.14
N GLY A 549 83.83 -45.16 89.03
CA GLY A 549 84.62 -46.34 88.70
C GLY A 549 83.78 -47.57 88.31
N VAL A 550 82.55 -47.38 87.85
CA VAL A 550 81.63 -48.45 87.43
C VAL A 550 81.69 -48.63 85.92
N ASP A 551 81.99 -49.85 85.45
CA ASP A 551 81.92 -50.20 84.03
C ASP A 551 80.47 -50.50 83.61
N ILE A 552 79.90 -49.62 82.79
CA ILE A 552 78.52 -49.71 82.31
C ILE A 552 78.39 -50.24 80.88
N SER A 553 79.49 -50.72 80.28
CA SER A 553 79.51 -51.22 78.90
C SER A 553 78.49 -52.33 78.65
N TYR A 554 78.29 -53.22 79.65
CA TYR A 554 77.26 -54.25 79.61
C TYR A 554 75.84 -53.64 79.57
N CYS A 555 75.58 -52.62 80.39
CA CYS A 555 74.27 -51.96 80.47
C CYS A 555 73.92 -51.12 79.24
N LEU A 556 74.94 -50.64 78.49
CA LEU A 556 74.77 -49.84 77.27
C LEU A 556 74.67 -50.68 75.99
N ARG A 557 75.15 -51.93 76.01
CA ARG A 557 75.26 -52.78 74.83
C ARG A 557 73.91 -52.89 74.09
N GLY A 558 73.88 -52.44 72.83
CA GLY A 558 72.69 -52.42 71.97
C GLY A 558 71.68 -51.31 72.29
N ARG A 559 71.56 -50.90 73.56
CA ARG A 559 70.63 -49.84 73.99
C ARG A 559 71.04 -48.46 73.52
N GLU A 560 72.33 -48.15 73.55
CA GLU A 560 72.84 -46.86 73.07
C GLU A 560 72.61 -46.69 71.56
N ASP A 561 72.95 -47.71 70.77
CA ASP A 561 72.75 -47.66 69.32
C ASP A 561 71.26 -47.60 68.96
N TYR A 562 70.42 -48.27 69.74
CA TYR A 562 68.97 -48.18 69.59
C TYR A 562 68.47 -46.77 69.90
N LEU A 563 68.91 -46.14 70.99
CA LEU A 563 68.58 -44.74 71.32
C LEU A 563 69.02 -43.76 70.24
N LYS A 564 70.17 -44.00 69.58
CA LYS A 564 70.66 -43.16 68.47
C LYS A 564 69.79 -43.28 67.20
N LYS A 565 69.24 -44.46 66.94
CA LYS A 565 68.40 -44.73 65.75
C LYS A 565 66.92 -44.43 65.97
N LEU A 566 66.47 -44.44 67.23
CA LEU A 566 65.06 -44.26 67.57
C LEU A 566 64.43 -42.96 67.01
N PRO A 567 65.12 -41.79 67.01
CA PRO A 567 64.56 -40.58 66.40
C PRO A 567 64.23 -40.76 64.91
N GLU A 568 65.15 -41.36 64.15
CA GLU A 568 64.96 -41.59 62.72
C GLU A 568 63.77 -42.52 62.43
N VAL A 569 63.63 -43.59 63.22
CA VAL A 569 62.50 -44.54 63.10
C VAL A 569 61.17 -43.83 63.38
N ILE A 570 61.07 -43.09 64.47
CA ILE A 570 59.81 -42.42 64.83
C ILE A 570 59.48 -41.27 63.88
N THR A 571 60.47 -40.51 63.41
CA THR A 571 60.26 -39.47 62.39
C THR A 571 59.73 -40.08 61.08
N LYS A 572 60.23 -41.26 60.69
CA LYS A 572 59.70 -41.97 59.51
C LYS A 572 58.24 -42.37 59.70
N GLU A 573 57.89 -42.95 60.86
CA GLU A 573 56.50 -43.32 61.17
C GLU A 573 55.57 -42.10 61.28
N LEU A 574 56.08 -40.97 61.78
CA LEU A 574 55.35 -39.70 61.78
C LEU A 574 55.04 -39.23 60.35
N ASN A 575 56.04 -39.27 59.47
CA ASN A 575 55.88 -38.89 58.08
C ASN A 575 54.87 -39.80 57.37
N GLU A 576 54.95 -41.12 57.57
CA GLU A 576 53.97 -42.09 57.03
C GLU A 576 52.55 -41.78 57.53
N CYS A 577 52.37 -41.53 58.84
CA CYS A 577 51.06 -41.19 59.43
C CYS A 577 50.46 -39.91 58.82
N ILE A 578 51.25 -38.84 58.68
CA ILE A 578 50.78 -37.58 58.10
C ILE A 578 50.52 -37.73 56.60
N PHE A 579 51.36 -38.46 55.87
CA PHE A 579 51.19 -38.70 54.44
C PHE A 579 49.86 -39.42 54.14
N ASP A 580 49.52 -40.44 54.93
CA ASP A 580 48.22 -41.13 54.81
C ASP A 580 47.04 -40.16 54.95
N LYS A 581 47.14 -39.15 55.83
CA LYS A 581 46.09 -38.12 56.00
C LYS A 581 46.04 -37.11 54.85
N VAL A 582 47.18 -36.81 54.24
CA VAL A 582 47.22 -36.01 53.00
C VAL A 582 46.58 -36.77 51.85
N GLU A 583 46.77 -38.09 51.76
CA GLU A 583 46.09 -38.93 50.77
C GLU A 583 44.57 -38.98 51.01
N ASP A 584 44.14 -39.11 52.27
CA ASP A 584 42.72 -39.00 52.65
C ASP A 584 42.11 -37.66 52.20
N ALA A 585 42.81 -36.54 52.45
CA ALA A 585 42.36 -35.21 52.01
C ALA A 585 42.28 -35.11 50.48
N SER A 586 43.26 -35.67 49.76
CA SER A 586 43.26 -35.71 48.30
C SER A 586 42.05 -36.49 47.75
N ARG A 587 41.69 -37.61 48.38
CA ARG A 587 40.47 -38.37 48.03
C ARG A 587 39.21 -37.55 48.21
N VAL A 588 39.04 -36.89 49.37
CA VAL A 588 37.88 -36.02 49.64
C VAL A 588 37.76 -34.91 48.58
N MET A 589 38.88 -34.27 48.23
CA MET A 589 38.92 -33.23 47.19
C MET A 589 38.52 -33.78 45.82
N ASN A 590 39.09 -34.92 45.41
CA ASN A 590 38.81 -35.51 44.10
C ASN A 590 37.35 -35.97 43.99
N ASP A 591 36.79 -36.53 45.07
CA ASP A 591 35.38 -36.93 45.12
C ASP A 591 34.45 -35.71 44.99
N ALA A 592 34.74 -34.64 45.73
CA ALA A 592 33.96 -33.40 45.65
C ALA A 592 34.06 -32.76 44.27
N LYS A 593 35.28 -32.69 43.71
CA LYS A 593 35.52 -32.17 42.35
C LYS A 593 34.76 -32.98 41.30
N TYR A 594 34.81 -34.32 41.38
CA TYR A 594 34.07 -35.17 40.46
C TYR A 594 32.56 -34.88 40.50
N ILE A 595 31.98 -34.74 41.70
CA ILE A 595 30.55 -34.44 41.85
C ILE A 595 30.20 -33.05 41.30
N VAL A 596 31.06 -32.04 41.54
CA VAL A 596 30.90 -30.69 40.98
C VAL A 596 30.96 -30.74 39.45
N ASP A 597 31.96 -31.42 38.87
CA ASP A 597 32.17 -31.49 37.43
C ASP A 597 31.00 -32.19 36.71
N ILE A 598 30.48 -33.30 37.25
CA ILE A 598 29.35 -34.00 36.61
C ILE A 598 28.06 -33.18 36.63
N THR A 599 27.97 -32.10 37.43
CA THR A 599 26.78 -31.24 37.48
C THR A 599 26.53 -30.56 36.12
N ILE A 600 27.57 -30.34 35.31
CA ILE A 600 27.42 -29.80 33.95
C ILE A 600 26.65 -30.75 33.02
N THR A 601 26.66 -32.06 33.30
CA THR A 601 25.95 -33.05 32.46
C THR A 601 24.44 -32.87 32.51
N SER A 602 23.89 -32.29 33.59
CA SER A 602 22.48 -31.89 33.64
C SER A 602 22.15 -30.80 32.63
N VAL A 603 23.05 -29.82 32.45
CA VAL A 603 22.90 -28.77 31.44
C VAL A 603 23.03 -29.35 30.03
N GLU A 604 23.97 -30.27 29.81
CA GLU A 604 24.12 -30.97 28.52
C GLU A 604 22.91 -31.84 28.20
N LYS A 605 22.30 -32.45 29.22
CA LYS A 605 21.05 -33.21 29.07
C LYS A 605 19.91 -32.28 28.61
N LEU A 606 19.74 -31.11 29.23
CA LEU A 606 18.75 -30.11 28.79
C LEU A 606 19.02 -29.61 27.38
N ALA A 607 20.30 -29.43 27.01
CA ALA A 607 20.70 -29.08 25.66
C ALA A 607 20.29 -30.16 24.65
N ASN A 608 20.55 -31.42 24.96
CA ASN A 608 20.14 -32.54 24.12
C ASN A 608 18.62 -32.66 24.03
N GLU A 609 17.89 -32.49 25.14
CA GLU A 609 16.42 -32.50 25.15
C GLU A 609 15.85 -31.36 24.29
N LEU A 610 16.43 -30.15 24.36
CA LEU A 610 16.06 -29.02 23.51
C LEU A 610 16.38 -29.29 22.03
N THR A 611 17.50 -29.95 21.74
CA THR A 611 17.89 -30.33 20.37
C THR A 611 16.96 -31.41 19.80
N LEU A 612 16.49 -32.33 20.64
CA LEU A 612 15.52 -33.36 20.30
C LEU A 612 14.11 -32.80 20.05
N CYS A 613 13.82 -31.57 20.49
CA CYS A 613 12.60 -30.86 20.10
C CYS A 613 12.59 -30.43 18.62
N GLY A 614 13.72 -30.52 17.90
CA GLY A 614 13.84 -30.18 16.48
C GLY A 614 14.05 -28.69 16.22
N SER A 615 14.65 -28.36 15.07
CA SER A 615 14.83 -26.99 14.56
C SER A 615 13.82 -26.62 13.48
N ASP A 616 12.90 -27.53 13.17
CA ASP A 616 11.82 -27.27 12.23
C ASP A 616 10.84 -26.30 12.89
N GLU A 617 10.17 -25.45 12.09
CA GLU A 617 9.26 -24.37 12.51
C GLU A 617 8.08 -24.83 13.40
N ASP A 618 8.04 -26.09 13.83
CA ASP A 618 6.95 -26.76 14.56
C ASP A 618 7.34 -27.24 15.98
N ALA A 619 8.47 -26.83 16.57
CA ALA A 619 8.81 -27.25 17.93
C ALA A 619 7.84 -26.65 18.96
N SER A 620 6.80 -27.42 19.28
CA SER A 620 5.68 -27.02 20.12
C SER A 620 6.09 -26.47 21.48
N ASP A 621 5.27 -25.54 21.97
CA ASP A 621 5.13 -25.11 23.36
C ASP A 621 5.10 -26.31 24.34
N LEU A 622 4.68 -27.52 23.91
CA LEU A 622 4.66 -28.72 24.74
C LEU A 622 6.01 -29.47 24.84
N CYS A 623 6.93 -29.28 23.90
CA CYS A 623 8.27 -29.86 23.98
C CYS A 623 9.24 -28.90 24.67
N VAL A 624 9.19 -27.63 24.29
CA VAL A 624 10.14 -26.62 24.74
C VAL A 624 9.79 -26.08 26.14
N LYS A 625 8.51 -25.91 26.48
CA LYS A 625 8.11 -25.35 27.79
C LYS A 625 8.52 -26.21 28.99
N PRO A 626 8.38 -27.55 28.99
CA PRO A 626 8.92 -28.36 30.08
C PRO A 626 10.44 -28.22 30.23
N VAL A 627 11.16 -28.02 29.12
CA VAL A 627 12.61 -27.78 29.13
C VAL A 627 12.91 -26.39 29.70
N LEU A 628 12.14 -25.36 29.34
CA LEU A 628 12.23 -24.01 29.91
C LEU A 628 11.93 -24.00 31.42
N ASP A 629 10.83 -24.62 31.85
CA ASP A 629 10.46 -24.74 33.27
C ASP A 629 11.58 -25.46 34.05
N GLN A 630 12.21 -26.48 33.45
CA GLN A 630 13.36 -27.16 34.04
C GLN A 630 14.61 -26.27 34.04
N ILE A 631 14.87 -25.49 32.98
CA ILE A 631 15.99 -24.52 32.94
C ILE A 631 15.84 -23.50 34.07
N ASP A 632 14.65 -22.91 34.24
CA ASP A 632 14.36 -21.93 35.29
C ASP A 632 14.58 -22.52 36.68
N LEU A 633 14.18 -23.78 36.89
CA LEU A 633 14.42 -24.49 38.14
C LEU A 633 15.92 -24.73 38.39
N GLU A 634 16.65 -25.17 37.37
CA GLU A 634 18.06 -25.57 37.46
C GLU A 634 19.00 -24.35 37.58
N ILE A 635 18.57 -23.17 37.12
CA ILE A 635 19.29 -21.90 37.34
C ILE A 635 19.52 -21.65 38.83
N GLU A 636 18.56 -22.01 39.68
CA GLU A 636 18.68 -21.86 41.13
C GLU A 636 19.27 -23.12 41.80
N GLN A 637 18.88 -24.32 41.34
CA GLN A 637 19.23 -25.57 42.02
C GLN A 637 20.68 -26.01 41.81
N LEU A 638 21.20 -25.96 40.58
CA LEU A 638 22.55 -26.48 40.30
C LEU A 638 23.65 -25.69 41.04
N PRO A 639 23.63 -24.35 41.09
CA PRO A 639 24.63 -23.61 41.87
C PRO A 639 24.56 -23.92 43.36
N GLU A 640 23.37 -24.10 43.93
CA GLU A 640 23.23 -24.45 45.35
C GLU A 640 23.68 -25.89 45.62
N MET A 641 23.43 -26.84 44.70
CA MET A 641 23.98 -28.20 44.79
C MET A 641 25.52 -28.21 44.81
N ILE A 642 26.15 -27.45 43.90
CA ILE A 642 27.61 -27.30 43.84
C ILE A 642 28.13 -26.77 45.19
N LYS A 643 27.51 -25.71 45.70
CA LYS A 643 27.87 -25.11 46.98
C LYS A 643 27.67 -26.05 48.17
N ILE A 644 26.62 -26.88 48.18
CA ILE A 644 26.40 -27.89 49.22
C ILE A 644 27.55 -28.90 49.24
N GLU A 645 28.01 -29.35 48.06
CA GLU A 645 29.09 -30.33 47.98
C GLU A 645 30.44 -29.74 48.40
N VAL A 646 30.74 -28.49 48.02
CA VAL A 646 31.94 -27.77 48.51
C VAL A 646 31.90 -27.64 50.04
N ASN A 647 30.76 -27.25 50.61
CA ASN A 647 30.60 -27.15 52.06
C ASN A 647 30.76 -28.51 52.77
N LYS A 648 30.32 -29.59 52.14
CA LYS A 648 30.50 -30.94 52.66
C LYS A 648 31.99 -31.33 52.65
N ALA A 649 32.73 -31.01 51.59
CA ALA A 649 34.17 -31.19 51.54
C ALA A 649 34.88 -30.40 52.65
N ILE A 650 34.56 -29.12 52.82
CA ILE A 650 35.10 -28.28 53.90
C ILE A 650 34.88 -28.92 55.28
N ARG A 651 33.69 -29.46 55.55
CA ARG A 651 33.39 -30.13 56.82
C ARG A 651 34.19 -31.41 57.05
N LEU A 652 34.61 -32.10 55.99
CA LEU A 652 35.43 -33.31 56.07
C LEU A 652 36.91 -33.01 56.32
N TYR A 653 37.38 -31.80 56.02
CA TYR A 653 38.76 -31.39 56.25
C TYR A 653 39.07 -31.13 57.73
N GLU A 654 38.12 -30.65 58.51
CA GLU A 654 38.36 -30.33 59.92
C GLU A 654 38.73 -31.58 60.75
N PRO A 655 38.01 -32.72 60.64
CA PRO A 655 38.46 -33.98 61.26
C PRO A 655 39.84 -34.43 60.80
N LEU A 656 40.18 -34.23 59.52
CA LEU A 656 41.50 -34.60 58.98
C LEU A 656 42.62 -33.75 59.61
N ARG A 657 42.39 -32.45 59.84
CA ARG A 657 43.35 -31.58 60.52
C ARG A 657 43.62 -32.07 61.94
N VAL A 658 42.56 -32.44 62.66
CA VAL A 658 42.68 -33.04 63.99
C VAL A 658 43.51 -34.33 63.93
N SER A 659 43.24 -35.22 62.97
CA SER A 659 44.02 -36.47 62.82
C SER A 659 45.50 -36.24 62.49
N VAL A 660 45.84 -35.21 61.71
CA VAL A 660 47.25 -34.82 61.46
C VAL A 660 47.93 -34.36 62.76
N GLN A 661 47.24 -33.54 63.57
CA GLN A 661 47.74 -33.12 64.88
C GLN A 661 47.93 -34.31 65.83
N GLU A 662 47.00 -35.27 65.80
CA GLU A 662 47.07 -36.50 66.58
C GLU A 662 48.26 -37.38 66.17
N CYS A 663 48.54 -37.53 64.87
CA CYS A 663 49.74 -38.22 64.37
C CYS A 663 51.01 -37.64 65.02
N SER A 664 51.15 -36.31 65.00
CA SER A 664 52.30 -35.63 65.61
C SER A 664 52.37 -35.84 67.11
N SER A 665 51.28 -35.56 67.82
CA SER A 665 51.21 -35.66 69.29
C SER A 665 51.49 -37.08 69.77
N LEU A 666 50.94 -38.09 69.09
CA LEU A 666 51.13 -39.50 69.39
C LEU A 666 52.60 -39.90 69.20
N LYS A 667 53.19 -39.58 68.04
CA LYS A 667 54.56 -40.02 67.71
C LYS A 667 55.62 -39.32 68.55
N VAL A 668 55.46 -38.03 68.83
CA VAL A 668 56.33 -37.30 69.79
C VAL A 668 56.23 -37.95 71.19
N GLY A 669 55.02 -38.31 71.62
CA GLY A 669 54.81 -39.00 72.90
C GLY A 669 55.41 -40.41 72.95
N GLU A 670 55.23 -41.20 71.88
CA GLU A 670 55.82 -42.54 71.74
C GLU A 670 57.35 -42.49 71.81
N TYR A 671 57.98 -41.53 71.11
CA TYR A 671 59.42 -41.30 71.22
C TYR A 671 59.85 -41.04 72.67
N GLY A 672 59.21 -40.05 73.32
CA GLY A 672 59.53 -39.67 74.69
C GLY A 672 59.37 -40.82 75.67
N SER A 673 58.30 -41.61 75.55
CA SER A 673 58.05 -42.77 76.39
C SER A 673 59.08 -43.89 76.17
N ALA A 674 59.32 -44.27 74.92
CA ALA A 674 60.27 -45.33 74.57
C ALA A 674 61.70 -44.99 74.99
N ALA A 675 62.15 -43.75 74.72
CA ALA A 675 63.48 -43.29 75.09
C ALA A 675 63.69 -43.25 76.61
N ASN A 676 62.72 -42.72 77.37
CA ASN A 676 62.80 -42.70 78.84
C ASN A 676 62.78 -44.10 79.44
N LYS A 677 62.01 -45.04 78.88
CA LYS A 677 62.02 -46.44 79.32
C LYS A 677 63.42 -47.05 79.19
N ILE A 678 64.09 -46.84 78.06
CA ILE A 678 65.45 -47.35 77.84
C ILE A 678 66.46 -46.69 78.79
N LEU A 679 66.35 -45.37 79.01
CA LEU A 679 67.19 -44.69 80.00
C LEU A 679 66.99 -45.27 81.41
N ASN A 680 65.75 -45.51 81.83
CA ASN A 680 65.45 -46.11 83.13
C ASN A 680 65.99 -47.55 83.24
N ASP A 681 65.91 -48.33 82.15
CA ASP A 681 66.48 -49.68 82.09
C ASP A 681 68.02 -49.66 82.21
N ILE A 682 68.67 -48.63 81.65
CA ILE A 682 70.12 -48.39 81.82
C ILE A 682 70.42 -48.05 83.28
N VAL A 683 69.73 -47.08 83.88
CA VAL A 683 69.94 -46.66 85.28
C VAL A 683 69.71 -47.82 86.25
N THR A 684 68.67 -48.62 86.02
CA THR A 684 68.37 -49.81 86.84
C THR A 684 69.47 -50.85 86.73
N CYS A 685 69.99 -51.08 85.52
CA CYS A 685 71.10 -52.01 85.29
C CYS A 685 72.39 -51.56 85.99
N ILE A 686 72.67 -50.25 86.04
CA ILE A 686 73.83 -49.69 86.75
C ILE A 686 73.72 -49.86 88.27
N SER A 687 72.49 -49.93 88.79
CA SER A 687 72.20 -50.04 90.22
C SER A 687 72.24 -51.48 90.75
N LEU A 688 72.37 -52.47 89.88
CA LEU A 688 72.57 -53.90 90.19
C LEU A 688 74.06 -54.22 90.25
#